data_AF-A0A7T8B8M4-F1
#
_entry.id   AF-A0A7T8B8M4-F1
#
_cell.length_a   1.000
_cell.length_b   1.000
_cell.length_c   1.000
_cell.angle_alpha   90.00
_cell.angle_beta   90.00
_cell.angle_gamma   90.00
#
_symmetry.space_group_name_H-M   'P 1'
#
loop_
_entity.id
_entity.type
_entity.pdbx_description
1 polymer ?
#
loop_
_entity_poly.entity_id
_entity_poly.type
_entity_poly.pdbx_seq_one_letter_code
_entity_poly.pdbx_strand_id
1 'polypeptide(L)'
;MSDIYVPGVKSRFNTEKLVEDLMKVERIPRDRAEQTVENLQTEKTYWQDVGRRMTSLRESSRLLYSFQNPFNDRVVFSSDDSILSGTAARDAVEQERSFIVKQVAAADRFLSTPLDENYRIEEGRYSFTVGEDEIAFNFRGGSLKDFTEALNRRGRDKLKASIITVEPGTRSLLVESLVTGAGNRLGFSEAAETLALATGMVDKVDDSRRDIALSPASVRGRSGDVNSSLVSVLDGTLQVAAGGEARITLGQPIQAAGALTISFETATKTKTDADLTTAGPPPGPAVPSAGSASYGGITVENDPSSVPMPQWTPPEPPKRVDDLGVLLLTFSDGTSAALPPVRDSENFNTYQYRLGDIAGSRTIVSMDLVNNNTHRDISIRNVRIFDPDANDGFRPRNAVSVAQDAIISMEGIEVKRPTNTIDDLIPGVTLTAKTASDRQVRLGVEPDRDSIKEAIIDLVGNYNRLMADINVLTRNDDRVIQELTYLTREEQDEMRERLGSFSGDSTLNQFRNNLQRIASAPYPTSADRELSMLAQIGIGTDVRRSGASSGYDASRLRGYLEIDEKALDAALQTKLPAIQQLFGYDTDGDLIIDSGIAHAVDTLARPFVETGGIISLKTGTIDSRISQEQRRIETLDRQLANKEDTLKRQYGQMEGAYNRMEQTATSLDQFSRRANNNN
;
A
#
# COMPACT_ATOMS: atom_id res chain seq x y z
N MET A 1 24.21 -76.24 2.70
CA MET A 1 25.06 -77.30 3.27
C MET A 1 25.64 -76.75 4.56
N SER A 2 25.67 -77.59 5.58
CA SER A 2 25.83 -77.30 7.00
C SER A 2 26.95 -76.35 7.38
N ASP A 3 26.56 -75.28 8.05
CA ASP A 3 27.41 -74.34 8.78
C ASP A 3 27.98 -75.06 10.01
N ILE A 4 29.22 -75.57 9.91
CA ILE A 4 29.93 -76.14 11.07
C ILE A 4 30.65 -74.98 11.76
N TYR A 5 29.90 -74.24 12.57
CA TYR A 5 30.43 -73.31 13.55
C TYR A 5 30.68 -74.09 14.85
N VAL A 6 31.95 -74.27 15.23
CA VAL A 6 32.31 -74.77 16.56
C VAL A 6 32.81 -73.59 17.40
N PRO A 7 31.97 -72.98 18.25
CA PRO A 7 32.41 -71.91 19.12
C PRO A 7 33.38 -72.45 20.17
N GLY A 8 34.59 -71.87 20.22
CA GLY A 8 35.57 -72.13 21.27
C GLY A 8 36.93 -72.68 20.82
N VAL A 9 37.13 -72.98 19.53
CA VAL A 9 38.45 -73.38 19.01
C VAL A 9 39.12 -72.17 18.37
N LYS A 10 40.10 -71.54 19.05
CA LYS A 10 41.00 -70.60 18.38
C LYS A 10 41.75 -71.37 17.30
N SER A 11 41.44 -71.11 16.02
CA SER A 11 42.19 -71.67 14.89
C SER A 11 43.68 -71.41 15.09
N ARG A 12 44.49 -72.48 15.15
CA ARG A 12 45.96 -72.36 15.35
C ARG A 12 46.67 -71.68 14.17
N PHE A 13 46.01 -71.55 13.01
CA PHE A 13 46.58 -71.04 11.77
C PHE A 13 46.02 -69.68 11.31
N ASN A 14 45.17 -69.01 12.10
CA ASN A 14 44.54 -67.72 11.74
C ASN A 14 43.95 -67.69 10.31
N THR A 15 43.35 -68.79 9.86
CA THR A 15 42.81 -68.96 8.49
C THR A 15 41.77 -67.89 8.15
N GLU A 16 40.97 -67.46 9.13
CA GLU A 16 40.01 -66.37 9.01
C GLU A 16 40.66 -65.04 8.63
N LYS A 17 41.78 -64.68 9.28
CA LYS A 17 42.54 -63.48 8.96
C LYS A 17 43.13 -63.53 7.55
N LEU A 18 43.56 -64.71 7.10
CA LEU A 18 44.13 -64.88 5.76
C LEU A 18 43.07 -64.77 4.66
N VAL A 19 41.86 -65.32 4.90
CA VAL A 19 40.70 -65.10 4.03
C VAL A 19 40.34 -63.62 3.99
N GLU A 20 40.29 -62.93 5.13
CA GLU A 20 40.02 -61.49 5.20
C GLU A 20 41.04 -60.68 4.40
N ASP A 21 42.33 -60.95 4.56
CA ASP A 21 43.40 -60.23 3.86
C ASP A 21 43.39 -60.48 2.34
N LEU A 22 43.06 -61.70 1.90
CA LEU A 22 42.82 -62.00 0.48
C LEU A 22 41.59 -61.25 -0.06
N MET A 23 40.50 -61.22 0.71
CA MET A 23 39.28 -60.52 0.33
C MET A 23 39.48 -59.01 0.26
N LYS A 24 40.36 -58.41 1.08
CA LYS A 24 40.73 -56.99 0.97
C LYS A 24 41.34 -56.66 -0.39
N VAL A 25 42.26 -57.49 -0.89
CA VAL A 25 42.88 -57.29 -2.22
C VAL A 25 41.84 -57.42 -3.32
N GLU A 26 40.95 -58.41 -3.21
CA GLU A 26 39.89 -58.64 -4.19
C GLU A 26 38.82 -57.55 -4.18
N ARG A 27 38.61 -56.85 -3.07
CA ARG A 27 37.68 -55.70 -2.95
C ARG A 27 38.16 -54.44 -3.66
N ILE A 28 39.46 -54.30 -3.96
CA ILE A 28 40.03 -53.09 -4.58
C ILE A 28 39.26 -52.61 -5.83
N PRO A 29 38.90 -53.46 -6.81
CA PRO A 29 38.14 -53.01 -7.98
C PRO A 29 36.73 -52.51 -7.64
N ARG A 30 36.10 -53.10 -6.61
CA ARG A 30 34.80 -52.68 -6.10
C ARG A 30 34.91 -51.32 -5.41
N ASP A 31 35.89 -51.15 -4.53
CA ASP A 31 36.11 -49.89 -3.81
C ASP A 31 36.49 -48.75 -4.79
N ARG A 32 37.24 -49.05 -5.85
CA ARG A 32 37.48 -48.09 -6.94
C ARG A 32 36.21 -47.70 -7.69
N ALA A 33 35.31 -48.66 -7.94
CA ALA A 33 34.04 -48.39 -8.60
C ALA A 33 33.12 -47.55 -7.68
N GLU A 34 33.11 -47.83 -6.38
CA GLU A 34 32.42 -47.00 -5.38
C GLU A 34 32.98 -45.58 -5.34
N GLN A 35 34.30 -45.41 -5.28
CA GLN A 35 34.94 -44.09 -5.37
C GLN A 35 34.59 -43.36 -6.67
N THR A 36 34.44 -44.10 -7.78
CA THR A 36 34.02 -43.52 -9.06
C THR A 36 32.58 -43.02 -8.99
N VAL A 37 31.68 -43.77 -8.34
CA VAL A 37 30.30 -43.33 -8.11
C VAL A 37 30.27 -42.06 -7.25
N GLU A 38 31.03 -42.02 -6.16
CA GLU A 38 31.14 -40.82 -5.30
C GLU A 38 31.64 -39.61 -6.09
N ASN A 39 32.71 -39.77 -6.88
CA ASN A 39 33.24 -38.69 -7.70
C ASN A 39 32.21 -38.18 -8.72
N LEU A 40 31.47 -39.08 -9.37
CA LEU A 40 30.40 -38.72 -10.31
C LEU A 40 29.22 -38.02 -9.61
N GLN A 41 28.88 -38.42 -8.38
CA GLN A 41 27.84 -37.75 -7.58
C GLN A 41 28.25 -36.33 -7.18
N THR A 42 29.51 -36.14 -6.79
CA THR A 42 30.10 -34.82 -6.54
C THR A 42 30.09 -33.98 -7.82
N GLU A 43 30.52 -34.55 -8.95
CA GLU A 43 30.49 -33.89 -10.26
C GLU A 43 29.07 -33.42 -10.62
N LYS A 44 28.07 -34.29 -10.43
CA LYS A 44 26.66 -33.99 -10.65
C LYS A 44 26.21 -32.81 -9.78
N THR A 45 26.58 -32.81 -8.51
CA THR A 45 26.25 -31.74 -7.57
C THR A 45 26.82 -30.41 -8.06
N TYR A 46 28.09 -30.37 -8.49
CA TYR A 46 28.70 -29.15 -9.03
C TYR A 46 27.97 -28.62 -10.27
N TRP A 47 27.56 -29.50 -11.20
CA TRP A 47 26.73 -29.09 -12.34
C TRP A 47 25.36 -28.54 -11.93
N GLN A 48 24.71 -29.17 -10.94
CA GLN A 48 23.44 -28.69 -10.42
C GLN A 48 23.59 -27.32 -9.75
N ASP A 49 24.68 -27.09 -9.02
CA ASP A 49 24.98 -25.82 -8.35
C ASP A 49 25.18 -24.70 -9.37
N VAL A 50 26.00 -24.95 -10.40
CA VAL A 50 26.18 -24.03 -11.52
C VAL A 50 24.84 -23.73 -12.21
N GLY A 51 24.01 -24.76 -12.44
CA GLY A 51 22.68 -24.59 -13.02
C GLY A 51 21.76 -23.71 -12.16
N ARG A 52 21.77 -23.88 -10.83
CA ARG A 52 21.02 -23.01 -9.90
C ARG A 52 21.52 -21.57 -9.97
N ARG A 53 22.83 -21.34 -9.99
CA ARG A 53 23.40 -19.97 -10.11
C ARG A 53 23.14 -19.32 -11.46
N MET A 54 23.21 -20.08 -12.56
CA MET A 54 22.81 -19.61 -13.88
C MET A 54 21.32 -19.22 -13.90
N THR A 55 20.47 -19.96 -13.17
CA THR A 55 19.04 -19.62 -13.04
C THR A 55 18.86 -18.32 -12.24
N SER A 56 19.53 -18.16 -11.11
CA SER A 56 19.47 -16.90 -10.33
C SER A 56 20.00 -15.69 -11.10
N LEU A 57 21.10 -15.85 -11.85
CA LEU A 57 21.62 -14.81 -12.73
C LEU A 57 20.58 -14.47 -13.81
N ARG A 58 19.98 -15.48 -14.43
CA ARG A 58 18.93 -15.30 -15.43
C ARG A 58 17.71 -14.56 -14.88
N GLU A 59 17.25 -14.90 -13.69
CA GLU A 59 16.09 -14.28 -13.04
C GLU A 59 16.35 -12.81 -12.68
N SER A 60 17.46 -12.51 -12.01
CA SER A 60 17.87 -11.14 -11.68
C SER A 60 18.10 -10.28 -12.94
N SER A 61 18.64 -10.89 -14.00
CA SER A 61 18.79 -10.23 -15.29
C SER A 61 17.43 -9.95 -15.93
N ARG A 62 16.54 -10.94 -16.00
CA ARG A 62 15.20 -10.77 -16.56
C ARG A 62 14.37 -9.72 -15.83
N LEU A 63 14.53 -9.61 -14.51
CA LEU A 63 13.83 -8.59 -13.71
C LEU A 63 14.02 -7.19 -14.29
N LEU A 64 15.25 -6.81 -14.68
CA LEU A 64 15.61 -5.46 -15.13
C LEU A 64 14.97 -5.04 -16.46
N TYR A 65 14.47 -5.99 -17.26
CA TYR A 65 13.83 -5.67 -18.55
C TYR A 65 12.39 -6.20 -18.67
N SER A 66 11.95 -7.09 -17.77
CA SER A 66 10.59 -7.62 -17.78
C SER A 66 9.52 -6.57 -17.48
N PHE A 67 8.23 -6.93 -17.60
CA PHE A 67 7.11 -6.08 -17.19
C PHE A 67 7.21 -5.61 -15.73
N GLN A 68 7.81 -6.42 -14.85
CA GLN A 68 8.00 -6.11 -13.43
C GLN A 68 9.26 -5.27 -13.14
N ASN A 69 9.96 -4.78 -14.17
CA ASN A 69 11.19 -4.02 -13.97
C ASN A 69 11.01 -2.83 -13.01
N PRO A 70 12.03 -2.52 -12.20
CA PRO A 70 11.97 -1.44 -11.22
C PRO A 70 12.11 -0.04 -11.82
N PHE A 71 12.50 0.10 -13.11
CA PHE A 71 12.63 1.43 -13.74
C PHE A 71 11.30 2.17 -13.87
N ASN A 72 10.19 1.42 -13.88
CA ASN A 72 8.84 1.97 -13.90
C ASN A 72 8.25 2.16 -12.49
N ASP A 73 8.94 1.74 -11.43
CA ASP A 73 8.46 1.96 -10.07
C ASP A 73 8.56 3.44 -9.69
N ARG A 74 7.63 3.87 -8.84
CA ARG A 74 7.50 5.23 -8.35
C ARG A 74 7.41 5.19 -6.84
N VAL A 75 8.04 6.15 -6.20
CA VAL A 75 8.01 6.32 -4.75
C VAL A 75 7.52 7.72 -4.42
N VAL A 76 6.88 7.84 -3.26
CA VAL A 76 6.49 9.13 -2.69
C VAL A 76 7.53 9.50 -1.64
N PHE A 77 8.25 10.59 -1.87
CA PHE A 77 9.06 11.24 -0.85
C PHE A 77 8.20 12.23 -0.07
N SER A 78 8.35 12.28 1.25
CA SER A 78 7.75 13.31 2.10
C SER A 78 8.81 13.96 2.98
N SER A 79 8.72 15.28 3.13
CA SER A 79 9.60 16.02 4.04
C SER A 79 9.33 15.70 5.52
N ASP A 80 8.16 15.13 5.85
CA ASP A 80 7.82 14.66 7.20
C ASP A 80 6.79 13.50 7.16
N ASP A 81 7.31 12.27 7.08
CA ASP A 81 6.55 11.02 7.08
C ASP A 81 5.67 10.79 8.32
N SER A 82 5.92 11.51 9.42
CA SER A 82 5.12 11.39 10.65
C SER A 82 3.80 12.17 10.57
N ILE A 83 3.72 13.15 9.65
CA ILE A 83 2.52 13.95 9.38
C ILE A 83 1.76 13.35 8.19
N LEU A 84 2.45 13.19 7.06
CA LEU A 84 1.86 12.76 5.79
C LEU A 84 2.86 11.87 5.06
N SER A 85 2.42 10.69 4.66
CA SER A 85 3.18 9.80 3.78
C SER A 85 2.31 9.39 2.59
N GLY A 86 2.86 8.64 1.65
CA GLY A 86 2.06 8.08 0.57
C GLY A 86 2.74 6.92 -0.13
N THR A 87 2.01 6.35 -1.08
CA THR A 87 2.51 5.38 -2.05
C THR A 87 2.14 5.86 -3.45
N ALA A 88 2.95 5.50 -4.44
CA ALA A 88 2.72 5.85 -5.84
C ALA A 88 2.56 4.57 -6.67
N ALA A 89 1.64 4.63 -7.63
CA ALA A 89 1.50 3.64 -8.68
C ALA A 89 2.55 3.90 -9.78
N ARG A 90 2.81 2.88 -10.62
CA ARG A 90 3.81 2.94 -11.70
C ARG A 90 3.50 4.01 -12.77
N ASP A 91 2.23 4.39 -12.91
CA ASP A 91 1.76 5.43 -13.83
C ASP A 91 1.69 6.83 -13.17
N ALA A 92 2.09 6.94 -11.90
CA ALA A 92 2.13 8.23 -11.22
C ALA A 92 3.14 9.17 -11.89
N VAL A 93 2.67 10.39 -12.14
CA VAL A 93 3.48 11.44 -12.78
C VAL A 93 4.39 12.07 -11.75
N GLU A 94 5.65 12.28 -12.14
CA GLU A 94 6.64 13.00 -11.33
C GLU A 94 6.18 14.44 -11.09
N GLN A 95 5.99 14.81 -9.82
CA GLN A 95 5.61 16.15 -9.40
C GLN A 95 5.87 16.34 -7.91
N GLU A 96 6.04 17.59 -7.49
CA GLU A 96 6.12 17.99 -6.08
C GLU A 96 4.92 18.86 -5.72
N ARG A 97 4.34 18.61 -4.55
CA ARG A 97 3.19 19.35 -4.01
C ARG A 97 3.39 19.65 -2.54
N SER A 98 2.79 20.75 -2.09
CA SER A 98 2.82 21.17 -0.70
C SER A 98 1.49 20.91 0.00
N PHE A 99 1.58 20.36 1.21
CA PHE A 99 0.44 19.93 2.01
C PHE A 99 0.51 20.49 3.43
N ILE A 100 -0.65 20.74 4.03
CA ILE A 100 -0.82 20.98 5.47
C ILE A 100 -1.95 20.08 5.95
N VAL A 101 -1.68 19.19 6.89
CA VAL A 101 -2.69 18.33 7.51
C VAL A 101 -3.29 19.08 8.70
N LYS A 102 -4.42 19.75 8.50
CA LYS A 102 -5.06 20.53 9.58
C LYS A 102 -5.78 19.64 10.58
N GLN A 103 -6.34 18.54 10.10
CA GLN A 103 -7.11 17.60 10.90
C GLN A 103 -7.02 16.22 10.27
N VAL A 104 -6.92 15.18 11.10
CA VAL A 104 -7.05 13.78 10.67
C VAL A 104 -8.48 13.30 10.90
N ALA A 105 -8.94 12.41 10.03
CA ALA A 105 -10.21 11.74 10.20
C ALA A 105 -10.16 10.89 11.47
N ALA A 106 -11.23 10.94 12.25
CA ALA A 106 -11.40 10.14 13.46
C ALA A 106 -12.75 9.43 13.43
N ALA A 107 -12.89 8.43 14.30
CA ALA A 107 -14.11 7.67 14.51
C ALA A 107 -14.65 7.93 15.91
N ASP A 108 -15.94 7.66 16.13
CA ASP A 108 -16.57 7.76 17.45
C ASP A 108 -16.07 6.67 18.39
N ARG A 109 -15.68 7.07 19.60
CA ARG A 109 -15.19 6.17 20.66
C ARG A 109 -15.80 6.60 21.98
N PHE A 110 -16.71 5.80 22.52
CA PHE A 110 -17.48 6.16 23.71
C PHE A 110 -17.17 5.22 24.86
N LEU A 111 -16.79 5.80 26.00
CA LEU A 111 -16.41 5.08 27.21
C LEU A 111 -17.54 5.16 28.23
N SER A 112 -17.88 4.05 28.88
CA SER A 112 -18.79 4.09 30.02
C SER A 112 -18.15 4.73 31.25
N THR A 113 -18.98 5.20 32.17
CA THR A 113 -18.51 5.42 33.54
C THR A 113 -17.96 4.11 34.14
N PRO A 114 -17.09 4.16 35.17
CA PRO A 114 -16.64 2.95 35.85
C PRO A 114 -17.82 2.13 36.37
N LEU A 115 -17.89 0.86 35.97
CA LEU A 115 -18.91 -0.11 36.39
C LEU A 115 -18.29 -1.08 37.39
N ASP A 116 -19.13 -1.69 38.24
CA ASP A 116 -18.70 -2.79 39.12
C ASP A 116 -18.12 -3.94 38.29
N GLU A 117 -17.07 -4.61 38.79
CA GLU A 117 -16.46 -5.74 38.10
C GLU A 117 -17.45 -6.87 37.77
N ASN A 118 -18.50 -7.03 38.58
CA ASN A 118 -19.57 -8.02 38.38
C ASN A 118 -20.79 -7.46 37.66
N TYR A 119 -20.71 -6.26 37.08
CA TYR A 119 -21.80 -5.67 36.31
C TYR A 119 -22.28 -6.64 35.22
N ARG A 120 -23.60 -6.84 35.17
CA ARG A 120 -24.25 -7.73 34.20
C ARG A 120 -25.06 -6.91 33.21
N ILE A 121 -24.89 -7.25 31.93
CA ILE A 121 -25.70 -6.70 30.85
C ILE A 121 -26.97 -7.55 30.72
N GLU A 122 -28.11 -6.88 30.59
CA GLU A 122 -29.42 -7.51 30.49
C GLU A 122 -29.60 -8.26 29.16
N GLU A 123 -30.62 -9.13 29.11
CA GLU A 123 -31.00 -9.75 27.84
C GLU A 123 -31.73 -8.76 26.93
N GLY A 124 -31.52 -8.86 25.63
CA GLY A 124 -32.15 -7.97 24.68
C GLY A 124 -31.55 -8.03 23.29
N ARG A 125 -32.18 -7.30 22.36
CA ARG A 125 -31.64 -7.06 21.02
C ARG A 125 -30.87 -5.75 21.04
N TYR A 126 -29.58 -5.85 20.75
CA TYR A 126 -28.65 -4.72 20.73
C TYR A 126 -28.42 -4.33 19.29
N SER A 127 -28.72 -3.08 18.94
CA SER A 127 -28.49 -2.53 17.60
C SER A 127 -27.65 -1.26 17.68
N PHE A 128 -26.57 -1.25 16.90
CA PHE A 128 -25.64 -0.14 16.77
C PHE A 128 -25.60 0.32 15.32
N THR A 129 -25.49 1.62 15.10
CA THR A 129 -25.28 2.18 13.76
C THR A 129 -23.89 2.76 13.63
N VAL A 130 -23.26 2.57 12.48
CA VAL A 130 -22.00 3.25 12.10
C VAL A 130 -22.24 3.86 10.73
N GLY A 131 -22.58 5.15 10.68
CA GLY A 131 -23.11 5.76 9.47
C GLY A 131 -24.43 5.11 9.05
N GLU A 132 -24.52 4.58 7.82
CA GLU A 132 -25.73 3.91 7.31
C GLU A 132 -25.81 2.42 7.70
N ASP A 133 -24.73 1.84 8.21
CA ASP A 133 -24.67 0.41 8.52
C ASP A 133 -25.28 0.08 9.89
N GLU A 134 -26.18 -0.89 9.93
CA GLU A 134 -26.76 -1.43 11.17
C GLU A 134 -26.08 -2.75 11.59
N ILE A 135 -25.66 -2.82 12.84
CA ILE A 135 -25.03 -3.99 13.48
C ILE A 135 -25.92 -4.42 14.65
N ALA A 136 -26.78 -5.40 14.38
CA ALA A 136 -27.71 -5.93 15.37
C ALA A 136 -27.42 -7.39 15.77
N PHE A 137 -27.63 -7.72 17.05
CA PHE A 137 -27.59 -9.09 17.57
C PHE A 137 -28.44 -9.25 18.84
N ASN A 138 -28.90 -10.49 19.09
CA ASN A 138 -29.59 -10.85 20.32
C ASN A 138 -28.57 -11.31 21.37
N PHE A 139 -28.62 -10.73 22.56
CA PHE A 139 -27.79 -11.10 23.70
C PHE A 139 -28.66 -11.71 24.79
N ARG A 140 -28.23 -12.83 25.36
CA ARG A 140 -29.00 -13.58 26.40
C ARG A 140 -28.80 -13.02 27.81
N GLY A 141 -28.14 -11.88 27.94
CA GLY A 141 -27.64 -11.35 29.20
C GLY A 141 -26.38 -12.08 29.67
N GLY A 142 -25.53 -11.39 30.45
CA GLY A 142 -24.23 -11.94 30.81
C GLY A 142 -23.24 -10.93 31.36
N SER A 143 -21.96 -11.32 31.41
CA SER A 143 -20.89 -10.42 31.84
C SER A 143 -20.52 -9.41 30.75
N LEU A 144 -19.81 -8.34 31.12
CA LEU A 144 -19.19 -7.41 30.16
C LEU A 144 -18.30 -8.16 29.14
N LYS A 145 -17.59 -9.20 29.58
CA LYS A 145 -16.72 -10.01 28.71
C LYS A 145 -17.53 -10.73 27.63
N ASP A 146 -18.60 -11.42 28.01
CA ASP A 146 -19.46 -12.14 27.07
C ASP A 146 -20.08 -11.18 26.04
N PHE A 147 -20.48 -9.99 26.48
CA PHE A 147 -21.04 -8.95 25.63
C PHE A 147 -20.03 -8.41 24.62
N THR A 148 -18.82 -8.03 25.08
CA THR A 148 -17.75 -7.56 24.20
C THR A 148 -17.34 -8.61 23.16
N GLU A 149 -17.28 -9.90 23.54
CA GLU A 149 -17.03 -10.99 22.60
C GLU A 149 -18.17 -11.14 21.57
N ALA A 150 -19.43 -11.03 22.00
CA ALA A 150 -20.59 -11.08 21.10
C ALA A 150 -20.60 -9.90 20.11
N LEU A 151 -20.34 -8.69 20.60
CA LEU A 151 -20.28 -7.46 19.82
C LEU A 151 -19.11 -7.51 18.82
N ASN A 152 -17.90 -7.87 19.25
CA ASN A 152 -16.74 -7.98 18.35
C ASN A 152 -16.94 -9.05 17.26
N ARG A 153 -17.61 -10.17 17.58
CA ARG A 153 -17.92 -11.21 16.58
C ARG A 153 -18.88 -10.69 15.50
N ARG A 154 -19.82 -9.81 15.87
CA ARG A 154 -20.81 -9.24 14.94
C ARG A 154 -20.28 -8.00 14.20
N GLY A 155 -19.53 -7.14 14.90
CA GLY A 155 -19.06 -5.83 14.44
C GLY A 155 -17.87 -5.87 13.49
N ARG A 156 -17.06 -6.94 13.50
CA ARG A 156 -15.95 -7.19 12.56
C ARG A 156 -15.03 -5.96 12.39
N ASP A 157 -15.00 -5.39 11.18
CA ASP A 157 -14.18 -4.28 10.73
C ASP A 157 -14.86 -2.90 10.91
N LYS A 158 -16.08 -2.86 11.45
CA LYS A 158 -16.86 -1.62 11.61
C LYS A 158 -17.01 -1.18 13.05
N LEU A 159 -17.16 -2.12 13.98
CA LEU A 159 -17.45 -1.83 15.38
C LEU A 159 -16.69 -2.78 16.29
N LYS A 160 -16.09 -2.22 17.35
CA LYS A 160 -15.32 -2.97 18.33
C LYS A 160 -15.68 -2.52 19.73
N ALA A 161 -15.62 -3.45 20.67
CA ALA A 161 -15.77 -3.17 22.08
C ALA A 161 -14.65 -3.81 22.90
N SER A 162 -14.23 -3.11 23.94
CA SER A 162 -13.19 -3.56 24.87
C SER A 162 -13.51 -3.15 26.29
N ILE A 163 -12.84 -3.79 27.24
CA ILE A 163 -12.99 -3.51 28.66
C ILE A 163 -11.69 -2.90 29.15
N ILE A 164 -11.78 -1.76 29.82
CA ILE A 164 -10.65 -1.02 30.37
C ILE A 164 -10.79 -1.01 31.89
N THR A 165 -9.75 -1.47 32.60
CA THR A 165 -9.69 -1.35 34.06
C THR A 165 -9.20 0.05 34.42
N VAL A 166 -10.05 0.87 35.01
CA VAL A 166 -9.73 2.26 35.38
C VAL A 166 -9.24 2.35 36.82
N GLU A 167 -9.92 1.65 37.74
CA GLU A 167 -9.57 1.58 39.17
C GLU A 167 -9.65 0.12 39.67
N PRO A 168 -9.01 -0.23 40.81
CA PRO A 168 -9.16 -1.55 41.40
C PRO A 168 -10.62 -1.87 41.72
N GLY A 169 -11.15 -2.96 41.18
CA GLY A 169 -12.53 -3.41 41.39
C GLY A 169 -13.58 -2.79 40.45
N THR A 170 -13.19 -1.91 39.53
CA THR A 170 -14.11 -1.33 38.53
C THR A 170 -13.60 -1.53 37.10
N ARG A 171 -14.53 -1.53 36.14
CA ARG A 171 -14.27 -1.72 34.71
C ARG A 171 -15.12 -0.75 33.88
N SER A 172 -14.55 -0.15 32.86
CA SER A 172 -15.27 0.64 31.86
C SER A 172 -15.39 -0.12 30.55
N LEU A 173 -16.56 -0.06 29.94
CA LEU A 173 -16.81 -0.58 28.60
C LEU A 173 -16.48 0.53 27.59
N LEU A 174 -15.59 0.26 26.65
CA LEU A 174 -15.32 1.12 25.50
C LEU A 174 -16.01 0.51 24.28
N VAL A 175 -16.85 1.30 23.60
CA VAL A 175 -17.41 0.95 22.28
C VAL A 175 -16.85 1.95 21.27
N GLU A 176 -16.18 1.45 20.24
CA GLU A 176 -15.51 2.24 19.21
C GLU A 176 -15.93 1.82 17.79
N SER A 177 -16.27 2.82 16.98
CA SER A 177 -16.32 2.67 15.53
C SER A 177 -14.91 2.52 14.97
N LEU A 178 -14.75 1.66 13.97
CA LEU A 178 -13.52 1.49 13.20
C LEU A 178 -13.57 2.26 11.87
N VAL A 179 -14.72 2.88 11.56
CA VAL A 179 -14.91 3.70 10.36
C VAL A 179 -14.79 5.17 10.73
N THR A 180 -13.81 5.84 10.13
CA THR A 180 -13.55 7.28 10.34
C THR A 180 -14.46 8.14 9.47
N GLY A 181 -14.60 9.43 9.83
CA GLY A 181 -15.34 10.42 9.04
C GLY A 181 -16.57 10.96 9.77
N ALA A 182 -16.89 12.23 9.55
CA ALA A 182 -17.96 12.94 10.24
C ALA A 182 -19.35 12.33 9.98
N GLY A 183 -19.55 11.68 8.83
CA GLY A 183 -20.78 10.96 8.49
C GLY A 183 -20.92 9.58 9.16
N ASN A 184 -19.83 9.01 9.66
CA ASN A 184 -19.78 7.64 10.22
C ASN A 184 -19.93 7.65 11.75
N ARG A 185 -20.97 8.36 12.21
CA ARG A 185 -21.27 8.50 13.64
C ARG A 185 -21.74 7.16 14.22
N LEU A 186 -21.39 6.91 15.48
CA LEU A 186 -21.84 5.76 16.25
C LEU A 186 -23.19 6.07 16.90
N GLY A 187 -24.22 5.30 16.54
CA GLY A 187 -25.54 5.38 17.15
C GLY A 187 -25.88 4.13 17.97
N PHE A 188 -26.84 4.30 18.89
CA PHE A 188 -27.33 3.26 19.77
C PHE A 188 -28.85 3.18 19.65
N SER A 189 -29.38 1.99 19.45
CA SER A 189 -30.82 1.75 19.36
C SER A 189 -31.22 0.45 20.08
N GLU A 190 -32.52 0.30 20.34
CA GLU A 190 -33.07 -0.84 21.09
C GLU A 190 -32.37 -1.02 22.47
N ALA A 191 -31.92 -2.23 22.83
CA ALA A 191 -31.26 -2.46 24.12
C ALA A 191 -29.89 -1.76 24.22
N ALA A 192 -29.27 -1.38 23.10
CA ALA A 192 -28.01 -0.65 23.11
C ALA A 192 -28.19 0.79 23.60
N GLU A 193 -29.30 1.44 23.25
CA GLU A 193 -29.67 2.76 23.79
C GLU A 193 -29.79 2.70 25.32
N THR A 194 -30.55 1.72 25.82
CA THR A 194 -30.78 1.55 27.25
C THR A 194 -29.46 1.32 28.00
N LEU A 195 -28.58 0.49 27.46
CA LEU A 195 -27.25 0.25 28.01
C LEU A 195 -26.38 1.52 27.97
N ALA A 196 -26.36 2.26 26.85
CA ALA A 196 -25.52 3.44 26.68
C ALA A 196 -25.93 4.57 27.65
N LEU A 197 -27.24 4.75 27.89
CA LEU A 197 -27.77 5.69 28.88
C LEU A 197 -27.46 5.23 30.31
N ALA A 198 -27.73 3.96 30.63
CA ALA A 198 -27.53 3.41 31.98
C ALA A 198 -26.05 3.41 32.40
N THR A 199 -25.14 3.23 31.45
CA THR A 199 -23.69 3.19 31.68
C THR A 199 -23.01 4.55 31.48
N GLY A 200 -23.78 5.60 31.18
CA GLY A 200 -23.28 6.97 31.02
C GLY A 200 -22.31 7.16 29.85
N MET A 201 -22.44 6.36 28.78
CA MET A 201 -21.73 6.59 27.53
C MET A 201 -22.30 7.80 26.78
N VAL A 202 -23.63 7.93 26.81
CA VAL A 202 -24.37 9.00 26.15
C VAL A 202 -25.41 9.59 27.10
N ASP A 203 -25.75 10.85 26.87
CA ASP A 203 -26.90 11.53 27.48
C ASP A 203 -28.00 11.68 26.42
N LYS A 204 -29.25 11.54 26.84
CA LYS A 204 -30.39 11.86 25.99
C LYS A 204 -30.49 13.37 25.83
N VAL A 205 -30.53 13.83 24.58
CA VAL A 205 -30.81 15.22 24.24
C VAL A 205 -32.23 15.26 23.68
N ASP A 206 -33.06 16.18 24.17
CA ASP A 206 -34.32 16.48 23.50
C ASP A 206 -33.97 16.98 22.10
N ASP A 207 -34.15 16.11 21.11
CA ASP A 207 -33.77 16.30 19.72
C ASP A 207 -34.20 17.68 19.24
N SER A 208 -33.25 18.61 19.24
CA SER A 208 -33.48 19.99 18.83
C SER A 208 -33.22 20.14 17.34
N ARG A 209 -33.23 19.06 16.54
CA ARG A 209 -33.30 19.18 15.09
C ARG A 209 -34.69 19.67 14.71
N ARG A 210 -34.76 20.97 14.41
CA ARG A 210 -35.97 21.68 13.98
C ARG A 210 -35.74 22.21 12.58
N ASP A 211 -36.41 21.59 11.61
CA ASP A 211 -36.48 22.12 10.25
C ASP A 211 -37.60 23.18 10.19
N ILE A 212 -37.22 24.42 9.87
CA ILE A 212 -38.17 25.53 9.78
C ILE A 212 -38.72 25.58 8.36
N ALA A 213 -39.90 25.02 8.17
CA ALA A 213 -40.59 25.06 6.88
C ALA A 213 -40.90 26.51 6.49
N LEU A 214 -40.34 26.99 5.37
CA LEU A 214 -40.67 28.30 4.81
C LEU A 214 -41.96 28.20 4.01
N SER A 215 -43.04 28.77 4.54
CA SER A 215 -44.37 28.75 3.95
C SER A 215 -45.09 30.08 4.24
N PRO A 216 -46.20 30.38 3.56
CA PRO A 216 -47.03 31.53 3.89
C PRO A 216 -47.54 31.56 5.35
N ALA A 217 -47.52 30.42 6.07
CA ALA A 217 -47.90 30.35 7.47
C ALA A 217 -46.78 30.74 8.45
N SER A 218 -45.51 30.48 8.08
CA SER A 218 -44.34 30.73 8.92
C SER A 218 -43.64 32.06 8.59
N VAL A 219 -43.87 32.60 7.40
CA VAL A 219 -43.31 33.89 6.95
C VAL A 219 -44.36 34.99 7.05
N ARG A 220 -43.96 36.22 7.38
CA ARG A 220 -44.80 37.42 7.26
C ARG A 220 -44.01 38.59 6.68
N GLY A 221 -44.56 39.28 5.68
CA GLY A 221 -43.99 40.52 5.15
C GLY A 221 -44.31 41.73 6.02
N ARG A 222 -43.66 42.88 5.76
CA ARG A 222 -43.91 44.16 6.47
C ARG A 222 -45.36 44.65 6.44
N SER A 223 -46.10 44.38 5.36
CA SER A 223 -47.54 44.70 5.25
C SER A 223 -48.46 43.64 5.86
N GLY A 224 -47.91 42.52 6.34
CA GLY A 224 -48.65 41.33 6.76
C GLY A 224 -48.82 40.28 5.67
N ASP A 225 -48.68 40.64 4.38
CA ASP A 225 -48.89 39.75 3.24
C ASP A 225 -47.58 39.14 2.71
N VAL A 226 -47.60 37.83 2.46
CA VAL A 226 -46.43 37.03 2.01
C VAL A 226 -46.35 36.89 0.49
N ASN A 227 -47.39 37.28 -0.23
CA ASN A 227 -47.46 37.26 -1.69
C ASN A 227 -47.62 38.69 -2.22
N SER A 228 -46.66 39.53 -1.88
CA SER A 228 -46.58 40.91 -2.37
C SER A 228 -45.49 41.02 -3.45
N SER A 229 -45.37 42.17 -4.11
CA SER A 229 -44.27 42.41 -5.05
C SER A 229 -42.89 42.37 -4.39
N LEU A 230 -42.81 42.43 -3.05
CA LEU A 230 -41.55 42.52 -2.29
C LEU A 230 -41.18 41.25 -1.53
N VAL A 231 -42.13 40.36 -1.27
CA VAL A 231 -41.91 39.11 -0.53
C VAL A 231 -42.71 38.01 -1.22
N SER A 232 -42.08 36.87 -1.48
CA SER A 232 -42.73 35.69 -2.05
C SER A 232 -42.11 34.41 -1.48
N VAL A 233 -42.92 33.35 -1.35
CA VAL A 233 -42.46 32.03 -0.94
C VAL A 233 -42.90 31.00 -1.96
N LEU A 234 -41.94 30.30 -2.58
CA LEU A 234 -42.19 29.25 -3.57
C LEU A 234 -41.27 28.06 -3.29
N ASP A 235 -41.82 26.84 -3.28
CA ASP A 235 -41.09 25.58 -3.10
C ASP A 235 -40.10 25.59 -1.91
N GLY A 236 -40.52 26.14 -0.77
CA GLY A 236 -39.69 26.22 0.44
C GLY A 236 -38.55 27.25 0.38
N THR A 237 -38.55 28.12 -0.63
CA THR A 237 -37.61 29.25 -0.78
C THR A 237 -38.34 30.56 -0.56
N LEU A 238 -37.86 31.36 0.39
CA LEU A 238 -38.32 32.74 0.62
C LEU A 238 -37.46 33.69 -0.21
N GLN A 239 -38.07 34.44 -1.12
CA GLN A 239 -37.44 35.52 -1.86
C GLN A 239 -37.94 36.87 -1.33
N VAL A 240 -37.02 37.73 -0.94
CA VAL A 240 -37.26 39.11 -0.51
C VAL A 240 -36.60 40.04 -1.52
N ALA A 241 -37.42 40.77 -2.27
CA ALA A 241 -36.94 41.71 -3.28
C ALA A 241 -36.24 42.91 -2.64
N ALA A 242 -35.46 43.64 -3.43
CA ALA A 242 -34.87 44.92 -3.01
C ALA A 242 -35.91 45.85 -2.33
N GLY A 243 -35.59 46.33 -1.12
CA GLY A 243 -36.46 47.17 -0.28
C GLY A 243 -37.52 46.38 0.52
N GLY A 244 -37.56 45.05 0.40
CA GLY A 244 -38.48 44.17 1.11
C GLY A 244 -37.99 43.76 2.50
N GLU A 245 -38.93 43.30 3.32
CA GLU A 245 -38.66 42.77 4.65
C GLU A 245 -39.61 41.60 4.94
N ALA A 246 -39.08 40.51 5.48
CA ALA A 246 -39.83 39.34 5.86
C ALA A 246 -39.37 38.78 7.21
N ARG A 247 -40.33 38.43 8.07
CA ARG A 247 -40.13 37.74 9.35
C ARG A 247 -40.43 36.25 9.20
N ILE A 248 -39.50 35.40 9.64
CA ILE A 248 -39.63 33.95 9.71
C ILE A 248 -39.87 33.56 11.17
N THR A 249 -41.02 32.96 11.46
CA THR A 249 -41.39 32.48 12.79
C THR A 249 -40.75 31.12 13.05
N LEU A 250 -40.00 30.98 14.14
CA LEU A 250 -39.28 29.73 14.47
C LEU A 250 -40.13 28.73 15.28
N GLY A 251 -41.43 29.00 15.43
CA GLY A 251 -42.36 28.18 16.21
C GLY A 251 -42.21 28.42 17.71
N GLN A 252 -41.80 27.38 18.46
CA GLN A 252 -41.57 27.52 19.90
C GLN A 252 -40.30 28.35 20.17
N PRO A 253 -40.32 29.26 21.16
CA PRO A 253 -39.14 30.03 21.55
C PRO A 253 -37.94 29.13 21.84
N ILE A 254 -36.77 29.52 21.35
CA ILE A 254 -35.54 28.71 21.40
C ILE A 254 -34.59 29.35 22.41
N GLN A 255 -34.32 28.65 23.50
CA GLN A 255 -33.25 29.08 24.40
C GLN A 255 -31.91 28.76 23.73
N ALA A 256 -31.07 29.78 23.54
CA ALA A 256 -29.75 29.63 22.93
C ALA A 256 -28.71 29.01 23.89
N ALA A 257 -29.10 27.94 24.60
CA ALA A 257 -28.22 27.19 25.48
C ALA A 257 -27.47 26.10 24.72
N GLY A 258 -26.22 25.82 25.11
CA GLY A 258 -25.44 24.70 24.59
C GLY A 258 -24.84 24.93 23.19
N ALA A 259 -24.72 23.84 22.41
CA ALA A 259 -24.06 23.82 21.09
C ALA A 259 -25.01 24.07 19.90
N LEU A 260 -26.25 24.50 20.16
CA LEU A 260 -27.27 24.73 19.14
C LEU A 260 -26.76 25.62 18.01
N THR A 261 -26.92 25.13 16.79
CA THR A 261 -26.47 25.78 15.56
C THR A 261 -27.67 26.01 14.64
N ILE A 262 -27.76 27.20 14.04
CA ILE A 262 -28.68 27.49 12.94
C ILE A 262 -27.94 27.35 11.61
N SER A 263 -28.54 26.63 10.65
CA SER A 263 -28.04 26.44 9.29
C SER A 263 -29.08 26.92 8.29
N PHE A 264 -28.65 27.59 7.23
CA PHE A 264 -29.52 28.03 6.14
C PHE A 264 -28.71 28.26 4.86
N GLU A 265 -29.39 28.36 3.73
CA GLU A 265 -28.78 28.67 2.44
C GLU A 265 -29.29 30.00 1.90
N THR A 266 -28.39 30.84 1.36
CA THR A 266 -28.79 32.09 0.68
C THR A 266 -28.20 32.22 -0.73
N ALA A 267 -28.94 32.90 -1.59
CA ALA A 267 -28.51 33.32 -2.92
C ALA A 267 -28.98 34.76 -3.19
N THR A 268 -28.21 35.48 -3.99
CA THR A 268 -28.52 36.85 -4.41
C THR A 268 -28.83 36.87 -5.91
N LYS A 269 -29.75 37.75 -6.31
CA LYS A 269 -30.02 38.02 -7.72
C LYS A 269 -29.94 39.52 -7.96
N THR A 270 -28.94 39.95 -8.72
CA THR A 270 -28.78 41.36 -9.11
C THR A 270 -29.77 41.69 -10.21
N LYS A 271 -30.55 42.75 -10.02
CA LYS A 271 -31.44 43.29 -11.06
C LYS A 271 -30.63 44.11 -12.05
N THR A 272 -31.01 44.06 -13.32
CA THR A 272 -30.35 44.84 -14.36
C THR A 272 -30.78 46.31 -14.28
N ASP A 273 -29.98 47.24 -14.79
CA ASP A 273 -30.34 48.67 -14.79
C ASP A 273 -31.67 48.95 -15.54
N ALA A 274 -32.07 48.06 -16.45
CA ALA A 274 -33.36 48.11 -17.14
C ALA A 274 -34.56 47.79 -16.23
N ASP A 275 -34.34 47.11 -15.09
CA ASP A 275 -35.39 46.80 -14.10
C ASP A 275 -35.57 47.94 -13.07
N LEU A 276 -34.65 48.91 -13.04
CA LEU A 276 -34.66 50.07 -12.13
C LEU A 276 -35.40 51.29 -12.73
N THR A 277 -36.14 51.11 -13.83
CA THR A 277 -36.73 52.22 -14.59
C THR A 277 -37.60 53.11 -13.70
N THR A 278 -37.24 54.40 -13.64
CA THR A 278 -38.13 55.44 -13.15
C THR A 278 -39.36 55.48 -14.05
N ALA A 279 -40.55 55.60 -13.44
CA ALA A 279 -41.79 55.72 -14.19
C ALA A 279 -41.64 56.78 -15.28
N GLY A 280 -42.07 56.47 -16.50
CA GLY A 280 -42.01 57.39 -17.64
C GLY A 280 -42.76 58.70 -17.34
N PRO A 281 -42.61 59.72 -18.20
CA PRO A 281 -43.30 60.99 -18.01
C PRO A 281 -44.81 60.71 -17.82
N PRO A 282 -45.47 61.37 -16.86
CA PRO A 282 -46.90 61.17 -16.66
C PRO A 282 -47.65 61.44 -17.97
N PRO A 283 -48.75 60.71 -18.26
CA PRO A 283 -49.51 60.94 -19.48
C PRO A 283 -49.92 62.42 -19.53
N GLY A 284 -49.51 63.10 -20.61
CA GLY A 284 -49.76 64.51 -20.80
C GLY A 284 -51.26 64.83 -20.90
N PRO A 285 -51.66 66.11 -20.81
CA PRO A 285 -53.06 66.50 -20.94
C PRO A 285 -53.62 66.03 -22.29
N ALA A 286 -54.82 65.46 -22.29
CA ALA A 286 -55.51 65.08 -23.52
C ALA A 286 -55.89 66.34 -24.30
N VAL A 287 -55.14 66.65 -25.37
CA VAL A 287 -55.42 67.81 -26.22
C VAL A 287 -56.57 67.45 -27.17
N PRO A 288 -57.71 68.15 -27.15
CA PRO A 288 -58.82 67.88 -28.05
C PRO A 288 -58.40 68.15 -29.50
N SER A 289 -58.90 67.35 -30.44
CA SER A 289 -58.71 67.56 -31.88
C SER A 289 -59.28 68.91 -32.29
N ALA A 290 -58.59 69.63 -33.19
CA ALA A 290 -59.02 70.93 -33.66
C ALA A 290 -60.43 70.86 -34.25
N GLY A 291 -61.30 71.78 -33.83
CA GLY A 291 -62.65 71.88 -34.37
C GLY A 291 -62.63 72.33 -35.82
N SER A 292 -63.61 71.89 -36.60
CA SER A 292 -63.84 72.37 -37.97
C SER A 292 -65.21 73.00 -38.09
N ALA A 293 -65.35 73.96 -38.99
CA ALA A 293 -66.62 74.61 -39.30
C ALA A 293 -66.91 74.47 -40.80
N SER A 294 -68.15 74.11 -41.14
CA SER A 294 -68.57 73.91 -42.53
C SER A 294 -69.80 74.74 -42.86
N TYR A 295 -69.76 75.48 -43.96
CA TYR A 295 -70.91 76.24 -44.47
C TYR A 295 -70.89 76.27 -46.01
N GLY A 296 -72.03 76.00 -46.64
CA GLY A 296 -72.16 76.01 -48.10
C GLY A 296 -71.29 75.01 -48.86
N GLY A 297 -70.83 73.93 -48.23
CA GLY A 297 -70.00 72.89 -48.85
C GLY A 297 -68.48 73.05 -48.70
N ILE A 298 -68.01 74.09 -47.99
CA ILE A 298 -66.59 74.28 -47.68
C ILE A 298 -66.37 74.03 -46.19
N THR A 299 -65.39 73.17 -45.85
CA THR A 299 -64.96 72.88 -44.48
C THR A 299 -63.63 73.57 -44.20
N VAL A 300 -63.59 74.39 -43.16
CA VAL A 300 -62.35 75.00 -42.66
C VAL A 300 -61.99 74.31 -41.35
N GLU A 301 -60.83 73.66 -41.32
CA GLU A 301 -60.27 73.03 -40.12
C GLU A 301 -59.38 74.03 -39.40
N ASN A 302 -59.49 74.09 -38.07
CA ASN A 302 -58.64 74.92 -37.25
C ASN A 302 -57.26 74.25 -37.05
N ASP A 303 -56.22 75.04 -36.79
CA ASP A 303 -54.89 74.50 -36.51
C ASP A 303 -54.89 73.72 -35.18
N PRO A 304 -54.22 72.56 -35.07
CA PRO A 304 -54.13 71.82 -33.82
C PRO A 304 -53.42 72.66 -32.75
N SER A 305 -54.00 72.68 -31.55
CA SER A 305 -53.42 73.41 -30.41
C SER A 305 -52.08 72.80 -30.01
N SER A 306 -50.99 73.55 -30.16
CA SER A 306 -49.67 73.17 -29.65
C SER A 306 -49.46 73.74 -28.25
N VAL A 307 -49.37 72.87 -27.23
CA VAL A 307 -48.98 73.28 -25.88
C VAL A 307 -47.49 72.96 -25.69
N PRO A 308 -46.61 73.96 -25.43
CA PRO A 308 -45.22 73.67 -25.08
C PRO A 308 -45.20 72.94 -23.72
N MET A 309 -44.90 71.64 -23.73
CA MET A 309 -44.73 70.89 -22.48
C MET A 309 -43.39 71.27 -21.84
N PRO A 310 -43.32 71.44 -20.52
CA PRO A 310 -42.05 71.56 -19.83
C PRO A 310 -41.21 70.29 -20.09
N GLN A 311 -39.91 70.45 -20.28
CA GLN A 311 -39.00 69.32 -20.46
C GLN A 311 -39.05 68.45 -19.19
N TRP A 312 -39.53 67.21 -19.32
CA TRP A 312 -39.52 66.28 -18.20
C TRP A 312 -38.09 65.92 -17.84
N THR A 313 -37.67 66.30 -16.64
CA THR A 313 -36.46 65.77 -16.02
C THR A 313 -36.85 64.51 -15.26
N PRO A 314 -36.33 63.33 -15.64
CA PRO A 314 -36.53 62.11 -14.86
C PRO A 314 -36.14 62.36 -13.39
N PRO A 315 -36.88 61.81 -12.42
CA PRO A 315 -36.42 61.84 -11.03
C PRO A 315 -35.04 61.18 -10.95
N GLU A 316 -34.16 61.71 -10.09
CA GLU A 316 -32.85 61.10 -9.87
C GLU A 316 -33.04 59.62 -9.50
N PRO A 317 -32.31 58.69 -10.15
CA PRO A 317 -32.42 57.29 -9.83
C PRO A 317 -32.09 57.06 -8.33
N PRO A 318 -32.80 56.16 -7.64
CA PRO A 318 -32.56 55.91 -6.23
C PRO A 318 -31.08 55.55 -6.01
N LYS A 319 -30.47 56.09 -4.95
CA LYS A 319 -29.07 55.81 -4.64
C LYS A 319 -28.85 54.30 -4.51
N ARG A 320 -27.80 53.79 -5.15
CA ARG A 320 -27.43 52.38 -5.04
C ARG A 320 -27.00 52.08 -3.61
N VAL A 321 -27.68 51.12 -2.97
CA VAL A 321 -27.35 50.60 -1.65
C VAL A 321 -26.99 49.14 -1.81
N ASP A 322 -25.80 48.77 -1.34
CA ASP A 322 -25.31 47.40 -1.22
C ASP A 322 -25.26 47.05 0.27
N ASP A 323 -26.12 46.13 0.70
CA ASP A 323 -26.20 45.63 2.07
C ASP A 323 -26.28 44.11 2.06
N LEU A 324 -25.23 43.44 2.55
CA LEU A 324 -25.20 41.98 2.68
C LEU A 324 -25.48 41.53 4.13
N GLY A 325 -25.66 42.46 5.07
CA GLY A 325 -25.97 42.20 6.48
C GLY A 325 -27.48 42.09 6.74
N VAL A 326 -28.15 41.26 5.95
CA VAL A 326 -29.62 41.31 5.81
C VAL A 326 -30.40 40.45 6.79
N LEU A 327 -29.73 39.64 7.61
CA LEU A 327 -30.39 38.69 8.51
C LEU A 327 -30.22 39.08 9.96
N LEU A 328 -31.32 39.04 10.72
CA LEU A 328 -31.36 39.35 12.14
C LEU A 328 -32.09 38.25 12.91
N LEU A 329 -31.65 37.98 14.13
CA LEU A 329 -32.36 37.16 15.10
C LEU A 329 -33.07 38.06 16.09
N THR A 330 -34.37 37.86 16.27
CA THR A 330 -35.19 38.62 17.23
C THR A 330 -35.40 37.80 18.50
N PHE A 331 -35.23 38.45 19.64
CA PHE A 331 -35.32 37.81 20.95
C PHE A 331 -36.65 38.11 21.66
N SER A 332 -36.99 37.31 22.67
CA SER A 332 -38.21 37.46 23.47
C SER A 332 -38.30 38.77 24.26
N ASP A 333 -37.17 39.43 24.48
CA ASP A 333 -37.08 40.75 25.13
C ASP A 333 -37.29 41.92 24.15
N GLY A 334 -37.52 41.63 22.87
CA GLY A 334 -37.71 42.62 21.80
C GLY A 334 -36.42 43.16 21.19
N THR A 335 -35.24 42.76 21.69
CA THR A 335 -33.95 43.11 21.07
C THR A 335 -33.67 42.23 19.85
N SER A 336 -32.69 42.60 19.03
CA SER A 336 -32.26 41.80 17.88
C SER A 336 -30.74 41.81 17.71
N ALA A 337 -30.18 40.76 17.12
CA ALA A 337 -28.77 40.66 16.77
C ALA A 337 -28.62 40.31 15.29
N ALA A 338 -27.72 41.01 14.59
CA ALA A 338 -27.43 40.74 13.19
C ALA A 338 -26.57 39.46 13.07
N LEU A 339 -26.88 38.65 12.06
CA LEU A 339 -25.99 37.59 11.60
C LEU A 339 -24.88 38.18 10.72
N PRO A 340 -23.73 37.50 10.58
CA PRO A 340 -22.68 37.94 9.68
C PRO A 340 -23.18 38.12 8.23
N PRO A 341 -22.59 39.05 7.45
CA PRO A 341 -23.02 39.31 6.08
C PRO A 341 -22.94 38.07 5.17
N VAL A 342 -23.91 37.92 4.27
CA VAL A 342 -23.93 36.85 3.28
C VAL A 342 -22.98 37.16 2.11
N ARG A 343 -22.52 36.12 1.40
CA ARG A 343 -21.75 36.24 0.16
C ARG A 343 -22.69 36.58 -1.01
N ASP A 344 -22.21 37.47 -1.87
CA ASP A 344 -22.88 37.78 -3.13
C ASP A 344 -22.63 36.65 -4.15
N SER A 345 -23.67 35.87 -4.46
CA SER A 345 -23.59 34.73 -5.39
C SER A 345 -24.99 34.31 -5.86
N GLU A 346 -25.12 34.02 -7.16
CA GLU A 346 -26.35 33.43 -7.73
C GLU A 346 -26.56 31.98 -7.26
N ASN A 347 -25.49 31.29 -6.85
CA ASN A 347 -25.59 29.95 -6.27
C ASN A 347 -25.92 30.02 -4.78
N PHE A 348 -26.70 29.06 -4.29
CA PHE A 348 -26.99 28.93 -2.87
C PHE A 348 -25.72 28.58 -2.09
N ASN A 349 -25.36 29.41 -1.11
CA ASN A 349 -24.26 29.20 -0.20
C ASN A 349 -24.80 28.84 1.18
N THR A 350 -24.23 27.82 1.84
CA THR A 350 -24.63 27.38 3.18
C THR A 350 -23.91 28.19 4.26
N TYR A 351 -24.66 28.64 5.26
CA TYR A 351 -24.17 29.33 6.44
C TYR A 351 -24.56 28.55 7.68
N GLN A 352 -23.65 28.49 8.66
CA GLN A 352 -23.88 27.85 9.95
C GLN A 352 -23.34 28.74 11.07
N TYR A 353 -24.17 29.01 12.08
CA TYR A 353 -23.80 29.83 13.22
C TYR A 353 -24.26 29.20 14.53
N ARG A 354 -23.39 29.19 15.53
CA ARG A 354 -23.78 28.83 16.91
C ARG A 354 -24.70 29.90 17.47
N LEU A 355 -25.89 29.49 17.88
CA LEU A 355 -26.90 30.39 18.42
C LEU A 355 -26.43 31.04 19.73
N GLY A 356 -25.66 30.33 20.56
CA GLY A 356 -25.08 30.86 21.80
C GLY A 356 -24.13 32.04 21.57
N ASP A 357 -23.35 32.04 20.49
CA ASP A 357 -22.40 33.13 20.19
C ASP A 357 -23.10 34.45 19.84
N ILE A 358 -24.31 34.35 19.26
CA ILE A 358 -25.09 35.52 18.81
C ILE A 358 -26.12 35.94 19.85
N ALA A 359 -26.86 34.98 20.41
CA ALA A 359 -27.95 35.22 21.34
C ALA A 359 -27.49 35.25 22.79
N GLY A 360 -26.33 34.70 23.14
CA GLY A 360 -25.92 34.50 24.53
C GLY A 360 -26.95 33.64 25.27
N SER A 361 -27.49 34.13 26.38
CA SER A 361 -28.54 33.45 27.16
C SER A 361 -29.97 33.86 26.76
N ARG A 362 -30.16 34.66 25.70
CA ARG A 362 -31.47 35.17 25.28
C ARG A 362 -32.27 34.10 24.52
N THR A 363 -33.59 34.21 24.59
CA THR A 363 -34.50 33.30 23.89
C THR A 363 -34.86 33.88 22.52
N ILE A 364 -34.63 33.10 21.45
CA ILE A 364 -34.87 33.48 20.06
C ILE A 364 -36.31 33.15 19.69
N VAL A 365 -36.99 34.07 19.01
CA VAL A 365 -38.41 33.93 18.63
C VAL A 365 -38.58 33.92 17.11
N SER A 366 -37.86 34.78 16.39
CA SER A 366 -37.94 34.87 14.94
C SER A 366 -36.58 35.17 14.30
N MET A 367 -36.51 34.90 13.00
CA MET A 367 -35.42 35.31 12.13
C MET A 367 -35.98 36.26 11.08
N ASP A 368 -35.46 37.49 11.04
CA ASP A 368 -35.94 38.54 10.16
C ASP A 368 -34.93 38.73 9.01
N LEU A 369 -35.44 38.83 7.78
CA LEU A 369 -34.69 39.13 6.56
C LEU A 369 -35.08 40.55 6.10
N VAL A 370 -34.17 41.50 6.28
CA VAL A 370 -34.34 42.92 5.94
C VAL A 370 -33.45 43.23 4.75
N ASN A 371 -34.04 43.40 3.57
CA ASN A 371 -33.29 43.65 2.34
C ASN A 371 -33.26 45.15 2.02
N ASN A 372 -32.26 45.87 2.55
CA ASN A 372 -32.06 47.29 2.26
C ASN A 372 -31.42 47.59 0.89
N ASN A 373 -31.10 46.56 0.10
CA ASN A 373 -30.55 46.77 -1.23
C ASN A 373 -31.58 47.44 -2.14
N THR A 374 -31.11 48.28 -3.06
CA THR A 374 -31.97 48.90 -4.07
C THR A 374 -32.00 48.16 -5.41
N HIS A 375 -31.12 47.18 -5.60
CA HIS A 375 -30.88 46.53 -6.89
C HIS A 375 -30.66 45.01 -6.79
N ARG A 376 -30.95 44.40 -5.64
CA ARG A 376 -30.63 43.01 -5.35
C ARG A 376 -31.75 42.33 -4.60
N ASP A 377 -32.17 41.18 -5.10
CA ASP A 377 -33.11 40.30 -4.41
C ASP A 377 -32.32 39.25 -3.63
N ILE A 378 -32.86 38.82 -2.50
CA ILE A 378 -32.23 37.84 -1.62
C ILE A 378 -33.18 36.67 -1.43
N SER A 379 -32.67 35.48 -1.66
CA SER A 379 -33.39 34.22 -1.46
C SER A 379 -32.79 33.45 -0.29
N ILE A 380 -33.62 32.87 0.57
CA ILE A 380 -33.23 31.99 1.67
C ILE A 380 -34.05 30.69 1.64
N ARG A 381 -33.40 29.57 1.95
CA ARG A 381 -34.03 28.24 2.07
C ARG A 381 -33.32 27.36 3.09
N ASN A 382 -33.88 26.18 3.36
CA ASN A 382 -33.29 25.14 4.22
C ASN A 382 -32.88 25.66 5.62
N VAL A 383 -33.74 26.47 6.25
CA VAL A 383 -33.49 26.97 7.61
C VAL A 383 -33.68 25.82 8.59
N ARG A 384 -32.63 25.45 9.32
CA ARG A 384 -32.59 24.35 10.28
C ARG A 384 -31.90 24.78 11.56
N ILE A 385 -32.36 24.27 12.69
CA ILE A 385 -31.69 24.42 13.99
C ILE A 385 -31.41 23.01 14.49
N PHE A 386 -30.20 22.74 14.96
CA PHE A 386 -29.81 21.41 15.47
C PHE A 386 -28.63 21.51 16.42
N ASP A 387 -28.40 20.48 17.21
CA ASP A 387 -27.16 20.31 17.98
C ASP A 387 -26.18 19.46 17.13
N PRO A 388 -25.04 19.99 16.68
CA PRO A 388 -24.08 19.23 15.86
C PRO A 388 -23.41 18.08 16.63
N ASP A 389 -23.40 18.15 17.97
CA ASP A 389 -22.81 17.11 18.82
C ASP A 389 -23.80 15.96 19.08
N ALA A 390 -25.10 16.17 18.84
CA ALA A 390 -26.12 15.15 18.98
C ALA A 390 -26.21 14.25 17.73
N ASN A 391 -26.33 12.94 17.94
CA ASN A 391 -26.60 11.93 16.92
C ASN A 391 -27.78 11.06 17.38
N ASP A 392 -28.82 10.95 16.55
CA ASP A 392 -30.06 10.20 16.86
C ASP A 392 -30.68 10.54 18.24
N GLY A 393 -30.62 11.81 18.66
CA GLY A 393 -31.15 12.25 19.95
C GLY A 393 -30.25 11.97 21.16
N PHE A 394 -28.99 11.56 20.94
CA PHE A 394 -28.00 11.33 21.99
C PHE A 394 -26.77 12.21 21.81
N ARG A 395 -26.23 12.72 22.91
CA ARG A 395 -24.91 13.36 22.94
C ARG A 395 -23.93 12.46 23.68
N PRO A 396 -22.71 12.23 23.18
CA PRO A 396 -21.73 11.49 23.94
C PRO A 396 -21.39 12.23 25.24
N ARG A 397 -21.41 11.50 26.36
CA ARG A 397 -21.07 12.04 27.68
C ARG A 397 -19.58 11.91 27.98
N ASN A 398 -19.00 10.76 27.62
CA ASN A 398 -17.60 10.42 27.86
C ASN A 398 -16.95 9.94 26.54
N ALA A 399 -16.90 10.82 25.53
CA ALA A 399 -16.22 10.54 24.28
C ALA A 399 -14.69 10.60 24.44
N VAL A 400 -14.02 9.52 24.04
CA VAL A 400 -12.56 9.48 23.87
C VAL A 400 -12.17 10.15 22.54
N SER A 401 -12.99 9.98 21.50
CA SER A 401 -12.92 10.74 20.25
C SER A 401 -14.30 10.81 19.60
N VAL A 402 -14.48 11.81 18.75
CA VAL A 402 -15.70 12.03 17.97
C VAL A 402 -15.38 11.86 16.49
N ALA A 403 -16.32 11.30 15.73
CA ALA A 403 -16.14 11.09 14.31
C ALA A 403 -16.03 12.43 13.57
N GLN A 404 -14.99 12.57 12.77
CA GLN A 404 -14.70 13.79 12.02
C GLN A 404 -13.95 13.45 10.73
N ASP A 405 -14.05 14.31 9.74
CA ASP A 405 -13.33 14.19 8.47
C ASP A 405 -11.88 14.64 8.61
N ALA A 406 -10.99 14.11 7.78
CA ALA A 406 -9.67 14.68 7.54
C ALA A 406 -9.83 16.00 6.79
N ILE A 407 -9.06 17.01 7.19
CA ILE A 407 -8.97 18.31 6.52
C ILE A 407 -7.51 18.52 6.14
N ILE A 408 -7.27 18.57 4.83
CA ILE A 408 -5.93 18.76 4.27
C ILE A 408 -5.98 19.98 3.37
N SER A 409 -4.96 20.82 3.43
CA SER A 409 -4.75 21.90 2.47
C SER A 409 -3.67 21.49 1.48
N MET A 410 -3.99 21.45 0.20
CA MET A 410 -3.04 21.20 -0.91
C MET A 410 -2.86 22.50 -1.69
N GLU A 411 -1.65 23.05 -1.72
CA GLU A 411 -1.37 24.35 -2.35
C GLU A 411 -2.30 25.49 -1.90
N GLY A 412 -2.75 25.45 -0.64
CA GLY A 412 -3.69 26.43 -0.07
C GLY A 412 -5.17 26.11 -0.28
N ILE A 413 -5.51 25.08 -1.05
CA ILE A 413 -6.89 24.63 -1.27
C ILE A 413 -7.25 23.57 -0.23
N GLU A 414 -8.23 23.85 0.61
CA GLU A 414 -8.73 22.90 1.60
C GLU A 414 -9.65 21.86 0.97
N VAL A 415 -9.37 20.60 1.29
CA VAL A 415 -10.15 19.43 0.89
C VAL A 415 -10.51 18.63 2.13
N LYS A 416 -11.71 18.05 2.13
CA LYS A 416 -12.23 17.21 3.20
C LYS A 416 -12.41 15.79 2.73
N ARG A 417 -12.00 14.81 3.53
CA ARG A 417 -12.17 13.38 3.24
C ARG A 417 -12.62 12.63 4.49
N PRO A 418 -13.50 11.63 4.36
CA PRO A 418 -13.94 10.85 5.51
C PRO A 418 -12.84 9.95 6.07
N THR A 419 -11.79 9.65 5.29
CA THR A 419 -10.71 8.73 5.64
C THR A 419 -9.35 9.43 5.69
N ASN A 420 -8.41 8.84 6.42
CA ASN A 420 -7.01 9.26 6.44
C ASN A 420 -6.19 8.72 5.25
N THR A 421 -6.70 7.69 4.57
CA THR A 421 -6.16 7.19 3.30
C THR A 421 -6.90 7.86 2.15
N ILE A 422 -6.18 8.57 1.29
CA ILE A 422 -6.74 9.49 0.29
C ILE A 422 -6.06 9.24 -1.06
N ASP A 423 -6.80 8.75 -2.04
CA ASP A 423 -6.31 8.28 -3.34
C ASP A 423 -6.76 9.15 -4.53
N ASP A 424 -7.52 10.23 -4.26
CA ASP A 424 -8.18 11.03 -5.28
C ASP A 424 -7.64 12.46 -5.43
N LEU A 425 -6.65 12.86 -4.62
CA LEU A 425 -6.05 14.20 -4.68
C LEU A 425 -4.99 14.32 -5.77
N ILE A 426 -4.22 13.25 -5.99
CA ILE A 426 -3.17 13.18 -6.99
C ILE A 426 -3.38 11.88 -7.79
N PRO A 427 -3.52 11.94 -9.14
CA PRO A 427 -3.63 10.75 -9.96
C PRO A 427 -2.46 9.78 -9.74
N GLY A 428 -2.79 8.51 -9.44
CA GLY A 428 -1.81 7.45 -9.20
C GLY A 428 -1.11 7.51 -7.84
N VAL A 429 -1.53 8.37 -6.91
CA VAL A 429 -0.91 8.49 -5.57
C VAL A 429 -1.95 8.28 -4.48
N THR A 430 -1.62 7.40 -3.53
CA THR A 430 -2.41 7.21 -2.31
C THR A 430 -1.68 7.85 -1.14
N LEU A 431 -2.26 8.91 -0.59
CA LEU A 431 -1.76 9.64 0.57
C LEU A 431 -2.30 9.02 1.86
N THR A 432 -1.53 9.10 2.93
CA THR A 432 -1.92 8.68 4.28
C THR A 432 -1.60 9.79 5.28
N ALA A 433 -2.64 10.46 5.77
CA ALA A 433 -2.55 11.46 6.82
C ALA A 433 -2.43 10.78 8.19
N LYS A 434 -1.37 11.06 8.93
CA LYS A 434 -1.09 10.41 10.22
C LYS A 434 -1.33 11.33 11.40
N THR A 435 -0.86 12.57 11.31
CA THR A 435 -0.92 13.54 12.41
C THR A 435 -1.28 14.92 11.89
N ALA A 436 -2.08 15.67 12.63
CA ALA A 436 -2.35 17.07 12.33
C ALA A 436 -1.15 17.98 12.68
N SER A 437 -0.83 18.93 11.81
CA SER A 437 0.22 19.92 12.04
C SER A 437 0.01 21.15 11.16
N ASP A 438 0.38 22.33 11.68
CA ASP A 438 0.43 23.57 10.91
C ASP A 438 1.70 23.67 10.03
N ARG A 439 2.63 22.72 10.15
CA ARG A 439 3.85 22.67 9.35
C ARG A 439 3.53 22.23 7.92
N GLN A 440 4.08 22.95 6.95
CA GLN A 440 3.98 22.59 5.54
C GLN A 440 4.87 21.37 5.25
N VAL A 441 4.28 20.32 4.68
CA VAL A 441 4.94 19.10 4.24
C VAL A 441 5.04 19.13 2.73
N ARG A 442 6.25 18.94 2.20
CA ARG A 442 6.48 18.76 0.76
C ARG A 442 6.43 17.28 0.44
N LEU A 443 5.63 16.92 -0.54
CA LEU A 443 5.46 15.56 -1.00
C LEU A 443 5.74 15.49 -2.49
N GLY A 444 6.70 14.65 -2.86
CA GLY A 444 7.17 14.48 -4.24
C GLY A 444 6.95 13.06 -4.72
N VAL A 445 6.58 12.90 -5.98
CA VAL A 445 6.62 11.61 -6.68
C VAL A 445 7.88 11.57 -7.54
N GLU A 446 8.69 10.53 -7.36
CA GLU A 446 9.91 10.34 -8.13
C GLU A 446 10.12 8.86 -8.50
N PRO A 447 10.98 8.54 -9.47
CA PRO A 447 11.37 7.16 -9.74
C PRO A 447 12.02 6.52 -8.51
N ASP A 448 11.66 5.26 -8.22
CA ASP A 448 12.26 4.51 -7.11
C ASP A 448 13.69 4.05 -7.45
N ARG A 449 14.64 4.97 -7.26
CA ARG A 449 16.06 4.76 -7.59
C ARG A 449 16.73 3.74 -6.67
N ASP A 450 16.24 3.57 -5.45
CA ASP A 450 16.78 2.59 -4.53
C ASP A 450 16.42 1.16 -4.98
N SER A 451 15.15 0.92 -5.34
CA SER A 451 14.75 -0.38 -5.92
C SER A 451 15.51 -0.71 -7.21
N ILE A 452 15.79 0.28 -8.06
CA ILE A 452 16.59 0.09 -9.29
C ILE A 452 18.04 -0.25 -8.94
N LYS A 453 18.64 0.48 -8.01
CA LYS A 453 20.01 0.24 -7.55
C LYS A 453 20.16 -1.15 -6.95
N GLU A 454 19.25 -1.57 -6.07
CA GLU A 454 19.25 -2.90 -5.47
C GLU A 454 19.17 -3.99 -6.53
N ALA A 455 18.27 -3.87 -7.52
CA ALA A 455 18.16 -4.84 -8.61
C ALA A 455 19.44 -4.93 -9.47
N ILE A 456 20.14 -3.81 -9.69
CA ILE A 456 21.42 -3.77 -10.40
C ILE A 456 22.54 -4.42 -9.56
N ILE A 457 22.60 -4.12 -8.26
CA ILE A 457 23.56 -4.74 -7.32
C ILE A 457 23.35 -6.25 -7.27
N ASP A 458 22.11 -6.71 -7.21
CA ASP A 458 21.76 -8.14 -7.18
C ASP A 458 22.17 -8.85 -8.48
N LEU A 459 21.95 -8.23 -9.63
CA LEU A 459 22.44 -8.75 -10.91
C LEU A 459 23.97 -8.90 -10.89
N VAL A 460 24.70 -7.87 -10.46
CA VAL A 460 26.16 -7.89 -10.40
C VAL A 460 26.66 -8.92 -9.38
N GLY A 461 25.99 -9.05 -8.24
CA GLY A 461 26.27 -10.06 -7.22
C GLY A 461 26.10 -11.49 -7.75
N ASN A 462 25.00 -11.76 -8.45
CA ASN A 462 24.76 -13.07 -9.08
C ASN A 462 25.74 -13.34 -10.22
N TYR A 463 26.09 -12.32 -11.02
CA TYR A 463 27.12 -12.41 -12.04
C TYR A 463 28.47 -12.82 -11.42
N ASN A 464 28.90 -12.12 -10.36
CA ASN A 464 30.18 -12.35 -9.71
C ASN A 464 30.26 -13.72 -9.05
N ARG A 465 29.18 -14.15 -8.38
CA ARG A 465 29.08 -15.49 -7.79
C ARG A 465 29.18 -16.59 -8.84
N LEU A 466 28.48 -16.46 -9.97
CA LEU A 466 28.58 -17.43 -11.05
C LEU A 466 29.98 -17.43 -11.69
N MET A 467 30.56 -16.25 -11.92
CA MET A 467 31.92 -16.10 -12.42
C MET A 467 32.95 -16.74 -11.50
N ALA A 468 32.78 -16.58 -10.18
CA ALA A 468 33.65 -17.18 -9.16
C ALA A 468 33.59 -18.70 -9.22
N ASP A 469 32.39 -19.28 -9.16
CA ASP A 469 32.19 -20.72 -9.25
C ASP A 469 32.78 -21.30 -10.53
N ILE A 470 32.52 -20.69 -11.69
CA ILE A 470 33.10 -21.18 -12.95
C ILE A 470 34.62 -21.06 -12.95
N ASN A 471 35.18 -19.97 -12.41
CA ASN A 471 36.63 -19.82 -12.31
C ASN A 471 37.27 -20.86 -11.38
N VAL A 472 36.66 -21.14 -10.23
CA VAL A 472 37.11 -22.18 -9.29
C VAL A 472 37.05 -23.56 -9.96
N LEU A 473 35.93 -23.90 -10.60
CA LEU A 473 35.76 -25.19 -11.26
C LEU A 473 36.72 -25.37 -12.46
N THR A 474 36.99 -24.32 -13.23
CA THR A 474 37.76 -24.43 -14.49
C THR A 474 39.26 -24.11 -14.38
N ARG A 475 39.74 -23.58 -13.26
CA ARG A 475 41.16 -23.20 -13.09
C ARG A 475 41.80 -23.97 -11.93
N ASN A 476 43.08 -24.29 -12.08
CA ASN A 476 43.88 -25.00 -11.05
C ASN A 476 44.71 -24.01 -10.20
N ASP A 477 44.14 -22.84 -9.86
CA ASP A 477 44.86 -21.74 -9.21
C ASP A 477 44.12 -21.25 -7.97
N ASP A 478 44.64 -21.55 -6.78
CA ASP A 478 44.05 -21.19 -5.47
C ASP A 478 43.87 -19.66 -5.30
N ARG A 479 44.61 -18.84 -6.05
CA ARG A 479 44.46 -17.38 -6.03
C ARG A 479 43.05 -16.93 -6.43
N VAL A 480 42.32 -17.74 -7.22
CA VAL A 480 40.91 -17.44 -7.55
C VAL A 480 40.05 -17.37 -6.29
N ILE A 481 40.33 -18.18 -5.28
CA ILE A 481 39.56 -18.26 -4.03
C ILE A 481 40.01 -17.17 -3.06
N GLN A 482 41.32 -16.91 -2.96
CA GLN A 482 41.88 -15.90 -2.06
C GLN A 482 41.39 -14.46 -2.38
N GLU A 483 41.02 -14.21 -3.64
CA GLU A 483 40.46 -12.92 -4.09
C GLU A 483 38.99 -12.73 -3.68
N LEU A 484 38.28 -13.80 -3.29
CA LEU A 484 36.89 -13.75 -2.84
C LEU A 484 36.82 -13.33 -1.36
N THR A 485 37.09 -12.05 -1.12
CA THR A 485 37.17 -11.47 0.24
C THR A 485 35.84 -11.46 1.01
N TYR A 486 34.73 -11.74 0.33
CA TYR A 486 33.39 -11.84 0.93
C TYR A 486 33.08 -13.23 1.52
N LEU A 487 33.91 -14.25 1.24
CA LEU A 487 33.72 -15.60 1.75
C LEU A 487 34.36 -15.77 3.14
N THR A 488 33.73 -16.57 4.00
CA THR A 488 34.36 -17.01 5.25
C THR A 488 35.48 -18.03 4.96
N ARG A 489 36.31 -18.33 5.97
CA ARG A 489 37.39 -19.33 5.80
C ARG A 489 36.83 -20.71 5.48
N GLU A 490 35.71 -21.06 6.11
CA GLU A 490 35.01 -22.31 5.90
C GLU A 490 34.47 -22.41 4.46
N GLU A 491 33.88 -21.33 3.94
CA GLU A 491 33.40 -21.27 2.55
C GLU A 491 34.56 -21.32 1.54
N GLN A 492 35.71 -20.71 1.86
CA GLN A 492 36.92 -20.81 1.04
C GLN A 492 37.44 -22.24 0.99
N ASP A 493 37.43 -22.96 2.12
CA ASP A 493 37.85 -24.36 2.17
C ASP A 493 36.89 -25.27 1.38
N GLU A 494 35.58 -25.04 1.45
CA GLU A 494 34.62 -25.75 0.59
C GLU A 494 34.91 -25.50 -0.90
N MET A 495 35.18 -24.26 -1.29
CA MET A 495 35.53 -23.92 -2.69
C MET A 495 36.84 -24.59 -3.14
N ARG A 496 37.80 -24.82 -2.23
CA ARG A 496 39.06 -25.51 -2.55
C ARG A 496 38.82 -26.96 -2.97
N GLU A 497 37.84 -27.64 -2.40
CA GLU A 497 37.47 -29.01 -2.80
C GLU A 497 36.93 -29.06 -4.24
N ARG A 498 36.40 -27.94 -4.73
CA ARG A 498 35.84 -27.80 -6.09
C ARG A 498 36.91 -27.39 -7.13
N LEU A 499 38.08 -26.94 -6.67
CA LEU A 499 39.10 -26.29 -7.49
C LEU A 499 39.58 -27.21 -8.63
N GLY A 500 39.46 -26.73 -9.87
CA GLY A 500 39.98 -27.43 -11.05
C GLY A 500 39.23 -28.67 -11.51
N SER A 501 38.12 -29.02 -10.84
CA SER A 501 37.30 -30.21 -11.14
C SER A 501 36.76 -30.26 -12.57
N PHE A 502 36.57 -29.09 -13.20
CA PHE A 502 36.14 -28.91 -14.60
C PHE A 502 37.18 -28.19 -15.47
N SER A 503 38.48 -28.32 -15.15
CA SER A 503 39.56 -27.66 -15.91
C SER A 503 39.59 -27.98 -17.41
N GLY A 504 39.05 -29.13 -17.82
CA GLY A 504 38.92 -29.55 -19.22
C GLY A 504 37.56 -29.24 -19.88
N ASP A 505 36.59 -28.69 -19.15
CA ASP A 505 35.25 -28.47 -19.71
C ASP A 505 35.22 -27.17 -20.55
N SER A 506 35.02 -27.33 -21.87
CA SER A 506 34.95 -26.21 -22.80
C SER A 506 33.65 -25.41 -22.70
N THR A 507 32.56 -26.02 -22.22
CA THR A 507 31.23 -25.39 -22.17
C THR A 507 31.19 -24.29 -21.11
N LEU A 508 31.74 -24.54 -19.91
CA LEU A 508 31.84 -23.53 -18.85
C LEU A 508 32.81 -22.41 -19.22
N ASN A 509 33.95 -22.76 -19.83
CA ASN A 509 34.92 -21.77 -20.30
C ASN A 509 34.33 -20.86 -21.39
N GLN A 510 33.59 -21.42 -22.36
CA GLN A 510 32.92 -20.65 -23.40
C GLN A 510 31.82 -19.76 -22.82
N PHE A 511 31.02 -20.28 -21.88
CA PHE A 511 30.01 -19.50 -21.16
C PHE A 511 30.64 -18.31 -20.45
N ARG A 512 31.69 -18.53 -19.65
CA ARG A 512 32.43 -17.46 -18.94
C ARG A 512 32.91 -16.38 -19.90
N ASN A 513 33.56 -16.77 -21.00
CA ASN A 513 34.12 -15.82 -21.95
C ASN A 513 33.02 -15.03 -22.69
N ASN A 514 31.87 -15.66 -22.98
CA ASN A 514 30.71 -14.96 -23.54
C ASN A 514 30.11 -13.99 -22.53
N LEU A 515 30.00 -14.39 -21.27
CA LEU A 515 29.46 -13.56 -20.20
C LEU A 515 30.34 -12.32 -19.94
N GLN A 516 31.66 -12.47 -19.94
CA GLN A 516 32.61 -11.34 -19.87
C GLN A 516 32.51 -10.41 -21.08
N ARG A 517 32.31 -10.95 -22.29
CA ARG A 517 32.13 -10.15 -23.51
C ARG A 517 30.83 -9.35 -23.44
N ILE A 518 29.74 -9.95 -22.96
CA ILE A 518 28.45 -9.28 -22.73
C ILE A 518 28.62 -8.13 -21.74
N ALA A 519 29.30 -8.35 -20.61
CA ALA A 519 29.50 -7.31 -19.60
C ALA A 519 30.35 -6.11 -20.07
N SER A 520 31.19 -6.31 -21.07
CA SER A 520 32.08 -5.27 -21.64
C SER A 520 31.61 -4.72 -22.99
N ALA A 521 30.51 -5.24 -23.55
CA ALA A 521 29.99 -4.81 -24.83
C ALA A 521 29.25 -3.47 -24.72
N PRO A 522 29.27 -2.64 -25.78
CA PRO A 522 28.36 -1.52 -25.90
C PRO A 522 26.96 -1.99 -26.33
N TYR A 523 25.92 -1.37 -25.76
CA TYR A 523 24.51 -1.58 -26.08
C TYR A 523 23.86 -0.27 -26.53
N PRO A 524 22.88 -0.32 -27.44
CA PRO A 524 22.16 0.85 -27.91
C PRO A 524 21.31 1.48 -26.80
N THR A 525 21.36 2.80 -26.68
CA THR A 525 20.51 3.61 -25.80
C THR A 525 20.21 4.95 -26.47
N SER A 526 19.27 5.71 -25.92
CA SER A 526 18.92 7.07 -26.35
C SER A 526 20.03 8.09 -26.10
N ALA A 527 21.04 7.74 -25.30
CA ALA A 527 22.21 8.60 -25.03
C ALA A 527 23.42 8.22 -25.90
N ASP A 528 23.25 7.30 -26.86
CA ASP A 528 24.29 6.84 -27.79
C ASP A 528 25.61 6.53 -27.05
N ARG A 529 26.70 7.21 -27.42
CA ARG A 529 28.04 6.99 -26.88
C ARG A 529 28.22 7.55 -25.46
N GLU A 530 27.33 8.43 -25.00
CA GLU A 530 27.43 8.98 -23.64
C GLU A 530 27.05 7.95 -22.57
N LEU A 531 26.23 6.96 -22.93
CA LEU A 531 25.86 5.84 -22.08
C LEU A 531 25.49 4.62 -22.95
N SER A 532 26.48 3.81 -23.27
CA SER A 532 26.32 2.53 -23.97
C SER A 532 26.94 1.36 -23.20
N MET A 533 27.67 1.60 -22.11
CA MET A 533 28.42 0.57 -21.38
C MET A 533 28.17 0.66 -19.87
N LEU A 534 28.21 -0.49 -19.17
CA LEU A 534 28.16 -0.54 -17.71
C LEU A 534 29.22 0.35 -17.03
N ALA A 535 30.42 0.44 -17.62
CA ALA A 535 31.51 1.23 -17.06
C ALA A 535 31.16 2.72 -16.92
N GLN A 536 30.25 3.22 -17.76
CA GLN A 536 29.80 4.62 -17.74
C GLN A 536 28.78 4.92 -16.62
N ILE A 537 28.23 3.88 -15.99
CA ILE A 537 27.36 3.99 -14.81
C ILE A 537 28.07 3.52 -13.53
N GLY A 538 29.41 3.39 -13.57
CA GLY A 538 30.20 2.99 -12.40
C GLY A 538 30.26 1.48 -12.17
N ILE A 539 29.95 0.65 -13.16
CA ILE A 539 29.99 -0.82 -13.04
C ILE A 539 30.98 -1.39 -14.05
N GLY A 540 32.02 -2.09 -13.61
CA GLY A 540 33.02 -2.59 -14.54
C GLY A 540 34.11 -3.42 -13.88
N THR A 541 35.03 -3.93 -14.68
CA THR A 541 36.17 -4.71 -14.18
C THR A 541 37.33 -3.85 -13.68
N ASP A 542 37.30 -2.53 -13.89
CA ASP A 542 38.26 -1.54 -13.40
C ASP A 542 37.52 -0.25 -13.05
N VAL A 543 36.80 -0.26 -11.93
CA VAL A 543 36.11 0.94 -11.44
C VAL A 543 37.06 1.68 -10.51
N ARG A 544 37.78 2.66 -11.08
CA ARG A 544 38.80 3.40 -10.33
C ARG A 544 38.17 4.25 -9.23
N ARG A 545 38.26 3.81 -7.98
CA ARG A 545 38.01 4.68 -6.83
C ARG A 545 39.06 5.80 -6.83
N SER A 546 38.60 7.05 -6.82
CA SER A 546 39.47 8.22 -6.74
C SER A 546 40.43 8.10 -5.55
N GLY A 547 41.74 8.00 -5.81
CA GLY A 547 42.79 7.81 -4.81
C GLY A 547 43.37 6.40 -4.68
N ALA A 548 42.87 5.40 -5.43
CA ALA A 548 43.45 4.06 -5.44
C ALA A 548 44.78 4.02 -6.23
N SER A 549 45.83 3.50 -5.59
CA SER A 549 47.14 3.24 -6.19
C SER A 549 47.02 2.45 -7.50
N SER A 550 47.83 2.83 -8.49
CA SER A 550 48.05 2.13 -9.76
C SER A 550 48.78 0.79 -9.53
N GLY A 551 48.23 -0.07 -8.67
CA GLY A 551 48.67 -1.44 -8.47
C GLY A 551 48.06 -2.37 -9.50
N TYR A 552 48.80 -3.40 -9.87
CA TYR A 552 48.28 -4.55 -10.60
C TYR A 552 47.28 -5.29 -9.71
N ASP A 553 46.02 -5.37 -10.14
CA ASP A 553 44.98 -6.13 -9.44
C ASP A 553 44.62 -7.36 -10.27
N ALA A 554 44.95 -8.53 -9.73
CA ALA A 554 44.78 -9.82 -10.41
C ALA A 554 43.29 -10.17 -10.63
N SER A 555 42.39 -9.62 -9.80
CA SER A 555 40.94 -9.83 -9.92
C SER A 555 40.39 -9.30 -11.25
N ARG A 556 40.98 -8.22 -11.78
CA ARG A 556 40.60 -7.57 -13.05
C ARG A 556 40.76 -8.50 -14.25
N LEU A 557 41.74 -9.40 -14.22
CA LEU A 557 41.98 -10.37 -15.29
C LEU A 557 41.02 -11.58 -15.22
N ARG A 558 40.21 -11.68 -14.16
CA ARG A 558 39.24 -12.77 -13.97
C ARG A 558 37.81 -12.37 -14.34
N GLY A 559 37.60 -11.09 -14.67
CA GLY A 559 36.33 -10.55 -15.20
C GLY A 559 35.23 -10.39 -14.16
N TYR A 560 35.60 -10.22 -12.88
CA TYR A 560 34.68 -9.78 -11.84
C TYR A 560 34.28 -8.31 -12.06
N LEU A 561 33.04 -7.98 -11.73
CA LEU A 561 32.52 -6.63 -11.78
C LEU A 561 32.58 -5.98 -10.40
N GLU A 562 33.01 -4.73 -10.37
CA GLU A 562 32.96 -3.85 -9.20
C GLU A 562 31.90 -2.78 -9.42
N ILE A 563 31.37 -2.23 -8.33
CA ILE A 563 30.40 -1.14 -8.34
C ILE A 563 31.01 0.05 -7.58
N ASP A 564 31.04 1.21 -8.22
CA ASP A 564 31.14 2.50 -7.54
C ASP A 564 29.73 3.03 -7.30
N GLU A 565 29.21 2.80 -6.09
CA GLU A 565 27.86 3.19 -5.69
C GLU A 565 27.61 4.69 -5.89
N LYS A 566 28.63 5.55 -5.68
CA LYS A 566 28.47 6.99 -5.87
C LYS A 566 28.30 7.35 -7.34
N ALA A 567 29.07 6.71 -8.22
CA ALA A 567 28.94 6.90 -9.65
C ALA A 567 27.59 6.35 -10.16
N LEU A 568 27.14 5.21 -9.63
CA LEU A 568 25.85 4.62 -9.95
C LEU A 568 24.69 5.51 -9.50
N ASP A 569 24.71 5.99 -8.25
CA ASP A 569 23.71 6.93 -7.73
C ASP A 569 23.64 8.20 -8.60
N ALA A 570 24.79 8.79 -8.95
CA ALA A 570 24.84 9.97 -9.81
C ALA A 570 24.29 9.70 -11.23
N ALA A 571 24.55 8.51 -11.79
CA ALA A 571 24.02 8.11 -13.09
C ALA A 571 22.50 7.91 -13.05
N LEU A 572 21.98 7.22 -12.02
CA LEU A 572 20.53 7.02 -11.81
C LEU A 572 19.79 8.35 -11.64
N GLN A 573 20.46 9.37 -11.11
CA GLN A 573 19.87 10.70 -10.98
C GLN A 573 19.64 11.44 -12.31
N THR A 574 20.51 11.22 -13.29
CA THR A 574 20.63 12.09 -14.46
C THR A 574 20.31 11.40 -15.78
N LYS A 575 20.40 10.06 -15.86
CA LYS A 575 20.36 9.30 -17.11
C LYS A 575 19.42 8.09 -17.07
N LEU A 576 18.38 8.13 -16.22
CA LEU A 576 17.52 6.97 -15.95
C LEU A 576 16.96 6.28 -17.22
N PRO A 577 16.41 6.99 -18.22
CA PRO A 577 15.87 6.33 -19.42
C PRO A 577 16.96 5.59 -20.21
N ALA A 578 18.16 6.16 -20.34
CA ALA A 578 19.27 5.51 -21.02
C ALA A 578 19.79 4.30 -20.24
N ILE A 579 19.76 4.35 -18.90
CA ILE A 579 20.13 3.21 -18.04
C ILE A 579 19.11 2.07 -18.20
N GLN A 580 17.82 2.37 -18.23
CA GLN A 580 16.79 1.36 -18.50
C GLN A 580 17.08 0.64 -19.82
N GLN A 581 17.36 1.40 -20.88
CA GLN A 581 17.69 0.88 -22.21
C GLN A 581 18.99 0.09 -22.24
N LEU A 582 19.97 0.45 -21.42
CA LEU A 582 21.22 -0.30 -21.27
C LEU A 582 20.94 -1.75 -20.84
N PHE A 583 19.97 -1.97 -19.95
CA PHE A 583 19.57 -3.29 -19.48
C PHE A 583 18.58 -3.98 -20.42
N GLY A 584 17.64 -3.23 -20.98
CA GLY A 584 16.67 -3.74 -21.94
C GLY A 584 16.14 -2.65 -22.86
N TYR A 585 16.36 -2.80 -24.16
CA TYR A 585 15.89 -1.89 -25.20
C TYR A 585 15.15 -2.67 -26.28
N ASP A 586 14.04 -2.10 -26.73
CA ASP A 586 13.27 -2.55 -27.88
C ASP A 586 13.73 -1.73 -29.09
N THR A 587 14.41 -2.38 -30.02
CA THR A 587 15.02 -1.69 -31.17
C THR A 587 14.05 -1.41 -32.32
N ASP A 588 12.90 -2.10 -32.40
CA ASP A 588 11.95 -1.99 -33.51
C ASP A 588 10.56 -1.47 -33.12
N GLY A 589 10.30 -1.31 -31.82
CA GLY A 589 9.10 -0.69 -31.26
C GLY A 589 7.91 -1.64 -31.16
N ASP A 590 8.11 -2.95 -31.21
CA ASP A 590 7.05 -3.96 -31.13
C ASP A 590 6.63 -4.32 -29.68
N LEU A 591 7.19 -3.62 -28.68
CA LEU A 591 7.05 -3.81 -27.24
C LEU A 591 7.75 -5.07 -26.71
N ILE A 592 8.62 -5.70 -27.51
CA ILE A 592 9.45 -6.84 -27.12
C ILE A 592 10.90 -6.40 -27.06
N ILE A 593 11.51 -6.58 -25.88
CA ILE A 593 12.92 -6.24 -25.70
C ILE A 593 13.79 -7.28 -26.40
N ASP A 594 14.63 -6.81 -27.30
CA ASP A 594 15.52 -7.59 -28.17
C ASP A 594 17.00 -7.20 -28.02
N SER A 595 17.29 -6.17 -27.21
CA SER A 595 18.64 -5.67 -26.95
C SER A 595 18.84 -5.30 -25.47
N GLY A 596 20.10 -5.05 -25.09
CA GLY A 596 20.51 -4.70 -23.73
C GLY A 596 21.30 -5.80 -23.03
N ILE A 597 22.07 -5.41 -22.00
CA ILE A 597 22.92 -6.37 -21.28
C ILE A 597 22.10 -7.43 -20.57
N ALA A 598 20.96 -7.07 -19.99
CA ALA A 598 20.16 -8.02 -19.24
C ALA A 598 19.47 -9.03 -20.18
N HIS A 599 18.96 -8.54 -21.31
CA HIS A 599 18.47 -9.42 -22.38
C HIS A 599 19.56 -10.38 -22.89
N ALA A 600 20.79 -9.88 -23.10
CA ALA A 600 21.91 -10.69 -23.58
C ALA A 600 22.34 -11.76 -22.56
N VAL A 601 22.38 -11.44 -21.27
CA VAL A 601 22.69 -12.39 -20.19
C VAL A 601 21.62 -13.48 -20.10
N ASP A 602 20.32 -13.13 -20.13
CA ASP A 602 19.23 -14.12 -20.15
C ASP A 602 19.33 -15.03 -21.37
N THR A 603 19.53 -14.45 -22.56
CA THR A 603 19.70 -15.21 -23.81
C THR A 603 20.88 -16.18 -23.76
N LEU A 604 21.99 -15.79 -23.14
CA LEU A 604 23.16 -16.67 -22.96
C LEU A 604 22.88 -17.80 -21.95
N ALA A 605 22.22 -17.50 -20.83
CA ALA A 605 21.96 -18.47 -19.76
C ALA A 605 20.84 -19.45 -20.09
N ARG A 606 19.83 -19.04 -20.87
CA ARG A 606 18.63 -19.82 -21.14
C ARG A 606 18.90 -21.25 -21.66
N PRO A 607 19.72 -21.49 -22.70
CA PRO A 607 19.97 -22.84 -23.20
C PRO A 607 20.64 -23.78 -22.18
N PHE A 608 21.25 -23.22 -21.13
CA PHE A 608 21.87 -24.02 -20.08
C PHE A 608 20.84 -24.53 -19.08
N VAL A 609 19.87 -23.69 -18.70
CA VAL A 609 18.98 -23.93 -17.56
C VAL A 609 17.54 -24.26 -17.94
N GLU A 610 17.14 -24.04 -19.20
CA GLU A 610 15.80 -24.43 -19.65
C GLU A 610 15.57 -25.95 -19.57
N THR A 611 14.31 -26.37 -19.58
CA THR A 611 13.97 -27.80 -19.51
C THR A 611 14.60 -28.56 -20.68
N GLY A 612 15.42 -29.57 -20.38
CA GLY A 612 16.18 -30.30 -21.39
C GLY A 612 17.43 -29.58 -21.91
N GLY A 613 17.81 -28.45 -21.30
CA GLY A 613 19.01 -27.69 -21.63
C GLY A 613 20.32 -28.37 -21.24
N ILE A 614 21.44 -27.67 -21.44
CA ILE A 614 22.80 -28.22 -21.32
C ILE A 614 23.06 -28.84 -19.93
N ILE A 615 22.63 -28.19 -18.85
CA ILE A 615 22.84 -28.71 -17.49
C ILE A 615 22.07 -30.02 -17.29
N SER A 616 20.84 -30.11 -17.80
CA SER A 616 20.03 -31.33 -17.74
C SER A 616 20.67 -32.47 -18.54
N LEU A 617 21.22 -32.17 -19.73
CA LEU A 617 21.93 -33.17 -20.54
C LEU A 617 23.22 -33.67 -19.88
N LYS A 618 24.01 -32.76 -19.28
CA LYS A 618 25.24 -33.10 -18.55
C LYS A 618 24.93 -34.00 -17.34
N THR A 619 24.00 -33.58 -16.50
CA THR A 619 23.59 -34.35 -15.32
C THR A 619 22.97 -35.70 -15.68
N GLY A 620 22.14 -35.77 -16.73
CA GLY A 620 21.59 -37.05 -17.23
C GLY A 620 22.64 -38.01 -17.77
N THR A 621 23.71 -37.49 -18.39
CA THR A 621 24.86 -38.30 -18.81
C THR A 621 25.62 -38.86 -17.60
N ILE A 622 25.82 -38.04 -16.57
CA ILE A 622 26.45 -38.47 -15.32
C ILE A 622 25.59 -39.52 -14.61
N ASP A 623 24.27 -39.33 -14.55
CA ASP A 623 23.33 -40.30 -13.97
C ASP A 623 23.38 -41.67 -14.67
N SER A 624 23.52 -41.65 -16.00
CA SER A 624 23.70 -42.87 -16.79
C SER A 624 25.00 -43.60 -16.43
N ARG A 625 26.10 -42.85 -16.20
CA ARG A 625 27.40 -43.41 -15.77
C ARG A 625 27.34 -43.96 -14.35
N ILE A 626 26.73 -43.23 -13.42
CA ILE A 626 26.50 -43.68 -12.05
C ILE A 626 25.74 -45.02 -12.06
N SER A 627 24.66 -45.09 -12.85
CA SER A 627 23.86 -46.33 -12.99
C SER A 627 24.63 -47.49 -13.61
N GLN A 628 25.65 -47.21 -14.44
CA GLN A 628 26.53 -48.25 -14.99
C GLN A 628 27.53 -48.75 -13.94
N GLU A 629 28.19 -47.85 -13.21
CA GLU A 629 29.13 -48.23 -12.15
C GLU A 629 28.43 -48.91 -10.97
N GLN A 630 27.21 -48.50 -10.60
CA GLN A 630 26.40 -49.20 -9.60
C GLN A 630 26.12 -50.66 -9.99
N ARG A 631 25.72 -50.92 -11.24
CA ARG A 631 25.54 -52.30 -11.74
C ARG A 631 26.84 -53.10 -11.75
N ARG A 632 27.98 -52.42 -11.95
CA ARG A 632 29.31 -53.04 -11.84
C ARG A 632 29.63 -53.41 -10.40
N ILE A 633 29.37 -52.53 -9.43
CA ILE A 633 29.51 -52.79 -8.00
C ILE A 633 28.67 -54.00 -7.59
N GLU A 634 27.38 -54.05 -7.96
CA GLU A 634 26.49 -55.19 -7.68
C GLU A 634 27.02 -56.52 -8.26
N THR A 635 27.68 -56.45 -9.40
CA THR A 635 28.29 -57.63 -10.02
C THR A 635 29.57 -58.05 -9.29
N LEU A 636 30.42 -57.10 -8.90
CA LEU A 636 31.62 -57.35 -8.12
C LEU A 636 31.28 -57.86 -6.72
N ASP A 637 30.27 -57.32 -6.04
CA ASP A 637 29.82 -57.78 -4.72
C ASP A 637 29.36 -59.25 -4.77
N ARG A 638 28.61 -59.63 -5.81
CA ARG A 638 28.23 -61.05 -6.04
C ARG A 638 29.45 -61.93 -6.29
N GLN A 639 30.43 -61.47 -7.06
CA GLN A 639 31.67 -62.21 -7.31
C GLN A 639 32.50 -62.38 -6.04
N LEU A 640 32.61 -61.32 -5.24
CA LEU A 640 33.32 -61.30 -3.97
C LEU A 640 32.68 -62.25 -2.96
N ALA A 641 31.35 -62.24 -2.82
CA ALA A 641 30.64 -63.18 -1.94
C ALA A 641 30.91 -64.64 -2.34
N ASN A 642 30.79 -64.97 -3.62
CA ASN A 642 31.07 -66.32 -4.12
C ASN A 642 32.53 -66.74 -3.90
N LYS A 643 33.46 -65.80 -4.05
CA LYS A 643 34.89 -66.03 -3.83
C LYS A 643 35.20 -66.24 -2.35
N GLU A 644 34.62 -65.43 -1.46
CA GLU A 644 34.72 -65.59 -0.02
C GLU A 644 34.21 -66.95 0.43
N ASP A 645 33.03 -67.39 -0.03
CA ASP A 645 32.48 -68.72 0.27
C ASP A 645 33.36 -69.86 -0.25
N THR A 646 34.02 -69.66 -1.40
CA THR A 646 34.95 -70.63 -1.95
C THR A 646 36.24 -70.72 -1.13
N LEU A 647 36.80 -69.58 -0.73
CA LEU A 647 37.98 -69.50 0.14
C LEU A 647 37.67 -70.12 1.52
N LYS A 648 36.53 -69.76 2.14
CA LYS A 648 36.08 -70.35 3.42
C LYS A 648 35.98 -71.87 3.33
N ARG A 649 35.40 -72.41 2.25
CA ARG A 649 35.33 -73.87 2.03
C ARG A 649 36.73 -74.49 1.85
N GLN A 650 37.60 -73.89 1.06
CA GLN A 650 38.95 -74.41 0.80
C GLN A 650 39.82 -74.41 2.07
N TYR A 651 39.86 -73.30 2.80
CA TYR A 651 40.61 -73.20 4.04
C TYR A 651 40.01 -74.05 5.15
N GLY A 652 38.68 -74.17 5.24
CA GLY A 652 38.02 -75.09 6.16
C GLY A 652 38.33 -76.57 5.87
N GLN A 653 38.37 -76.97 4.59
CA GLN A 653 38.80 -78.32 4.18
C GLN A 653 40.28 -78.57 4.47
N MET A 654 41.15 -77.58 4.22
CA MET A 654 42.58 -77.65 4.54
C MET A 654 42.81 -77.82 6.04
N GLU A 655 42.13 -77.04 6.88
CA GLU A 655 42.19 -77.14 8.33
C GLU A 655 41.68 -78.50 8.82
N GLY A 656 40.57 -79.00 8.25
CA GLY A 656 40.08 -80.34 8.52
C GLY A 656 40.99 -81.47 8.05
N ALA A 657 41.72 -81.31 6.94
CA ALA A 657 42.72 -82.26 6.47
C ALA A 657 43.96 -82.24 7.37
N TYR A 658 44.42 -81.05 7.77
CA TYR A 658 45.56 -80.89 8.67
C TYR A 658 45.28 -81.47 10.06
N ASN A 659 44.10 -81.18 10.63
CA ASN A 659 43.67 -81.77 11.90
C ASN A 659 43.64 -83.31 11.85
N ARG A 660 43.20 -83.90 10.73
CA ARG A 660 43.26 -85.36 10.51
C ARG A 660 44.69 -85.87 10.41
N MET A 661 45.57 -85.16 9.70
CA MET A 661 47.00 -85.49 9.65
C MET A 661 47.67 -85.40 11.02
N GLU A 662 47.34 -84.38 11.83
CA GLU A 662 47.87 -84.21 13.19
C GLU A 662 47.35 -85.29 14.13
N GLN A 663 46.07 -85.64 14.07
CA GLN A 663 45.51 -86.80 14.78
C GLN A 663 46.22 -88.10 14.39
N THR A 664 46.50 -88.28 13.09
CA THR A 664 47.23 -89.44 12.59
C THR A 664 48.67 -89.43 13.09
N ALA A 665 49.38 -88.29 13.02
CA ALA A 665 50.74 -88.14 13.53
C ALA A 665 50.82 -88.37 15.05
N THR A 666 49.86 -87.86 15.82
CA THR A 666 49.78 -88.06 17.27
C THR A 666 49.46 -89.53 17.59
N SER A 667 48.60 -90.18 16.81
CA SER A 667 48.32 -91.61 16.95
C SER A 667 49.53 -92.48 16.61
N LEU A 668 50.31 -92.10 15.60
CA LEU A 668 51.56 -92.74 15.22
C LEU A 668 52.66 -92.52 16.26
N ASP A 669 52.74 -91.33 16.86
CA ASP A 669 53.67 -91.03 17.96
C ASP A 669 53.28 -91.78 19.25
N GLN A 670 51.98 -91.87 19.57
CA GLN A 670 51.50 -92.72 20.67
C GLN A 670 51.74 -94.20 20.41
N PHE A 671 51.61 -94.65 19.15
CA PHE A 671 51.95 -96.01 18.73
C PHE A 671 53.47 -96.28 18.85
N SER A 672 54.32 -95.36 18.40
CA SER A 672 55.79 -95.49 18.51
C SER A 672 56.25 -95.49 19.97
N ARG A 673 55.66 -94.65 20.84
CA ARG A 673 55.94 -94.62 22.28
C ARG A 673 55.48 -95.88 22.99
N ARG A 674 54.38 -96.51 22.56
CA ARG A 674 53.95 -97.83 23.06
C ARG A 674 54.86 -98.95 22.56
N ALA A 675 55.35 -98.87 21.32
CA ALA A 675 56.29 -99.84 20.76
C ALA A 675 57.68 -99.77 21.42
N ASN A 676 58.13 -98.57 21.81
CA ASN A 676 59.41 -98.38 22.52
C ASN A 676 59.37 -98.73 24.02
N ASN A 677 58.19 -98.86 24.64
CA ASN A 677 58.06 -99.31 26.04
C ASN A 677 57.93 -100.83 26.20
N ASN A 678 57.95 -101.59 25.09
CA ASN A 678 57.82 -103.06 25.07
C ASN A 678 59.10 -103.79 24.58
N ASN A 679 60.23 -103.10 24.55
CA ASN A 679 61.59 -103.66 24.50
C ASN A 679 62.35 -103.14 25.71
#